data_AF-A0A1G7BVI5-F1
#
_entry.id   AF-A0A1G7BVI5-F1
#
_cell.length_a   1.000
_cell.length_b   1.000
_cell.length_c   1.000
_cell.angle_alpha   90.00
_cell.angle_beta   90.00
_cell.angle_gamma   90.00
#
_symmetry.space_group_name_H-M   'P 1'
#
loop_
_entity.id
_entity.type
_entity.pdbx_description
1 polymer ?
#
loop_
_entity_poly.entity_id
_entity_poly.type
_entity_poly.pdbx_seq_one_letter_code
_entity_poly.pdbx_strand_id
1 'polypeptide(L)'
;MKQALYVKPPTRKQLLMLRLMIFFGLISMGFFLSSILSEKVRGYAPLYWMLVVTFVFTCLKVLHEWYHYLFITVPPTPSLTKRYTVDIFTTFCAGEPYEMIVETLTAIQAITYPHETYLCDEADDPYLRDVCARLGVHHVTRTEKRNAKAGNINNALGISKGELCVVLDPDHVPFPDFLDPIVSHFDNPEIGYVQIVQAYKNHDEGLIAKGAAQQTYQFYGPMMMTMNHYGTVLAIGANCTFRRTALESIGGHAAGLAEDMHTSMQLHAKGWKSVYVPAVLARGLVPSTLSAYFKQQLKWSRGVFDLFVHVYPKLFSQFTWSQRIHYGIIPLHYLSGFIFLINFLIPILALVLDVSPMHFDLTDFLLVILPMVSCIVLIRHFVQWWVMEDEERGFHVVGGLLMIGTWWIFILGILYTISGKKIPYVPTPKDGNEANNWPLNVPNLAVLALSLLAIAYGLYQDLNPYNLIMAGFAGLNCFFMCFNIAASRQQQIRGFSTTSPFLRTAFAAIKELKGNFWILRRRIYSGVRTSAFLITVLVISVIIYFRRFNPQLEYNLAAASENQAYALSLTKRKPLRHPDVPALFRVMGVREPDTSAARKRAVFFQGTRGVNYTKGHNWSRRYPAFTKHELEADLAKMRRTGINAIRHFGPGIYDYNILRATARAGIRVHYTFWVPETVDFLNDQSSADELAGEILATVSKLQYQKHIVSWNLGNAAIQRHRRSERTAEQKQYLIWLKKISEAIRRIDRSRPVTVDLELNAETPNLAYLIRQVAPAIDAFGLVLSDYERRPDEGILRKLAAPFYFSYIGANAFADSGERRAGMFISNWQDEKIFEHVSFDGLRDYAGRPKYSLQLLESVWAAGNAPIAGTRYKILKPALGTFEGASMDYYAIARTNGQWKVLGTPQNGIQFEWKLVRTDGFDNPVEMTDIGSGTRLTLTVPKHPSLYRLYLYVIEQGTVREIIESQLNTPLTP
;
A
#
# COMPACT_ATOMS: atom_id res chain seq x y z
N MET A 1 -45.78 0.72 19.22
CA MET A 1 -45.70 1.10 17.80
C MET A 1 -44.71 2.25 17.67
N LYS A 2 -43.62 2.07 16.91
CA LYS A 2 -42.69 3.17 16.59
C LYS A 2 -43.29 3.92 15.40
N GLN A 3 -43.44 5.24 15.55
CA GLN A 3 -43.81 6.19 14.49
C GLN A 3 -42.92 5.98 13.25
N ALA A 4 -43.45 6.11 12.03
CA ALA A 4 -42.64 6.04 10.80
C ALA A 4 -41.41 6.95 10.91
N LEU A 5 -40.23 6.38 10.66
CA LEU A 5 -38.95 7.07 10.75
C LEU A 5 -38.68 7.82 9.45
N TYR A 6 -38.78 9.15 9.51
CA TYR A 6 -38.51 10.05 8.39
C TYR A 6 -37.11 10.65 8.48
N VAL A 7 -36.42 10.72 7.35
CA VAL A 7 -35.14 11.42 7.24
C VAL A 7 -35.36 12.91 6.99
N LYS A 8 -34.63 13.76 7.71
CA LYS A 8 -34.69 15.22 7.52
C LYS A 8 -34.02 15.64 6.20
N PRO A 9 -34.57 16.61 5.47
CA PRO A 9 -33.93 17.14 4.27
C PRO A 9 -32.58 17.79 4.59
N PRO A 10 -31.62 17.74 3.65
CA PRO A 10 -30.32 18.37 3.83
C PRO A 10 -30.43 19.90 3.94
N THR A 11 -29.73 20.50 4.90
CA THR A 11 -29.63 21.97 5.01
C THR A 11 -28.75 22.55 3.92
N ARG A 12 -28.94 23.84 3.57
CA ARG A 12 -28.07 24.55 2.60
C ARG A 12 -26.58 24.48 2.98
N LYS A 13 -26.27 24.59 4.28
CA LYS A 13 -24.90 24.47 4.80
C LYS A 13 -24.32 23.08 4.57
N GLN A 14 -25.08 22.02 4.85
CA GLN A 14 -24.64 20.64 4.62
C GLN A 14 -24.40 20.34 3.14
N LEU A 15 -25.28 20.83 2.25
CA LEU A 15 -25.10 20.69 0.80
C LEU A 15 -23.84 21.42 0.32
N LEU A 16 -23.59 22.63 0.80
CA LEU A 16 -22.37 23.37 0.46
C LEU A 16 -21.12 22.62 0.94
N MET A 17 -21.12 22.13 2.20
CA MET A 17 -20.01 21.34 2.73
C MET A 17 -19.75 20.07 1.92
N LEU A 18 -20.80 19.32 1.58
CA LEU A 18 -20.69 18.10 0.77
C LEU A 18 -20.10 18.39 -0.62
N ARG A 19 -20.58 19.44 -1.29
CA ARG A 19 -20.07 19.85 -2.62
C ARG A 19 -18.61 20.27 -2.56
N LEU A 20 -18.20 21.01 -1.53
CA LEU A 20 -16.79 21.35 -1.32
C LEU A 20 -15.93 20.12 -1.06
N MET A 21 -16.40 19.17 -0.23
CA MET A 21 -15.70 17.90 0.01
C MET A 21 -15.52 17.11 -1.28
N ILE A 22 -16.56 17.02 -2.12
CA ILE A 22 -16.49 16.36 -3.43
C ILE A 22 -15.49 17.07 -4.35
N PHE A 23 -15.55 18.40 -4.45
CA PHE A 23 -14.60 19.19 -5.25
C PHE A 23 -13.14 18.89 -4.86
N PHE A 24 -12.88 18.90 -3.56
CA PHE A 24 -11.59 18.54 -2.98
C PHE A 24 -11.18 17.08 -3.22
N GLY A 25 -12.15 16.16 -3.16
CA GLY A 25 -11.97 14.77 -3.54
C GLY A 25 -11.59 14.60 -5.01
N LEU A 26 -12.19 15.37 -5.92
CA LEU A 26 -11.87 15.35 -7.35
C LEU A 26 -10.44 15.83 -7.64
N ILE A 27 -10.00 16.90 -6.98
CA ILE A 27 -8.60 17.37 -7.06
C ILE A 27 -7.64 16.27 -6.59
N SER A 28 -7.95 15.66 -5.45
CA SER A 28 -7.15 14.57 -4.87
C SER A 28 -7.09 13.34 -5.80
N MET A 29 -8.20 12.99 -6.44
CA MET A 29 -8.27 11.90 -7.40
C MET A 29 -7.46 12.19 -8.67
N GLY A 30 -7.54 13.41 -9.22
CA GLY A 30 -6.73 13.83 -10.37
C GLY A 30 -5.23 13.82 -10.07
N PHE A 31 -4.85 14.24 -8.86
CA PHE A 31 -3.46 14.14 -8.40
C PHE A 31 -2.98 12.69 -8.28
N PHE A 32 -3.80 11.81 -7.70
CA PHE A 32 -3.51 10.38 -7.61
C PHE A 32 -3.31 9.76 -9.01
N LEU A 33 -4.25 9.96 -9.93
CA LEU A 33 -4.18 9.39 -11.28
C LEU A 33 -2.98 9.91 -12.07
N SER A 34 -2.70 11.22 -12.02
CA SER A 34 -1.53 11.79 -12.71
C SER A 34 -0.20 11.24 -12.17
N SER A 35 -0.13 10.98 -10.87
CA SER A 35 1.07 10.41 -10.24
C SER A 35 1.28 8.94 -10.62
N ILE A 36 0.21 8.13 -10.64
CA ILE A 36 0.29 6.69 -10.96
C ILE A 36 0.49 6.43 -12.46
N LEU A 37 -0.05 7.29 -13.34
CA LEU A 37 0.11 7.17 -14.80
C LEU A 37 1.47 7.69 -15.32
N SER A 38 2.30 8.27 -14.44
CA SER A 38 3.64 8.72 -14.76
C SER A 38 4.53 7.58 -15.26
N GLU A 39 5.31 7.84 -16.31
CA GLU A 39 6.21 6.82 -16.90
C GLU A 39 7.29 6.36 -15.91
N LYS A 40 7.69 7.24 -14.99
CA LYS A 40 8.71 6.96 -13.96
C LYS A 40 8.28 5.87 -12.98
N VAL A 41 6.97 5.67 -12.83
CA VAL A 41 6.36 4.76 -11.85
C VAL A 41 6.17 3.35 -12.43
N ARG A 42 6.24 3.20 -13.75
CA ARG A 42 5.94 1.92 -14.41
C ARG A 42 6.94 0.84 -13.99
N GLY A 43 6.43 -0.21 -13.35
CA GLY A 43 7.17 -1.43 -13.07
C GLY A 43 6.98 -2.47 -14.18
N TYR A 44 6.80 -3.72 -13.81
CA TYR A 44 6.49 -4.82 -14.71
C TYR A 44 5.15 -4.61 -15.41
N ALA A 45 5.20 -4.39 -16.73
CA ALA A 45 4.08 -3.87 -17.51
C ALA A 45 2.74 -4.64 -17.36
N PRO A 46 2.69 -5.99 -17.38
CA PRO A 46 1.44 -6.71 -17.19
C PRO A 46 0.75 -6.41 -15.85
N LEU A 47 1.50 -6.48 -14.74
CA LEU A 47 0.95 -6.22 -13.41
C LEU A 47 0.66 -4.73 -13.19
N TYR A 48 1.48 -3.84 -13.78
CA TYR A 48 1.22 -2.41 -13.79
C TYR A 48 -0.15 -2.10 -14.40
N TRP A 49 -0.44 -2.61 -15.60
CA TRP A 49 -1.71 -2.33 -16.28
C TRP A 49 -2.91 -3.00 -15.60
N MET A 50 -2.73 -4.21 -15.03
CA MET A 50 -3.73 -4.81 -14.16
C MET A 50 -4.09 -3.88 -12.99
N LEU A 51 -3.07 -3.32 -12.32
CA LEU A 51 -3.26 -2.40 -11.21
C LEU A 51 -3.92 -1.08 -11.67
N VAL A 52 -3.47 -0.49 -12.77
CA VAL A 52 -4.07 0.74 -13.34
C VAL A 52 -5.56 0.55 -13.65
N VAL A 53 -5.95 -0.60 -14.24
CA VAL A 53 -7.37 -0.90 -14.51
C VAL A 53 -8.18 -0.91 -13.21
N THR A 54 -7.66 -1.51 -12.14
CA THR A 54 -8.36 -1.55 -10.83
C THR A 54 -8.53 -0.17 -10.22
N PHE A 55 -7.51 0.69 -10.32
CA PHE A 55 -7.56 2.06 -9.84
C PHE A 55 -8.53 2.92 -10.64
N VAL A 56 -8.47 2.87 -11.97
CA VAL A 56 -9.39 3.61 -12.85
C VAL A 56 -10.84 3.17 -12.60
N PHE A 57 -11.09 1.87 -12.50
CA PHE A 57 -12.43 1.35 -12.18
C PHE A 57 -12.93 1.86 -10.82
N THR A 58 -12.06 1.85 -9.80
CA THR A 58 -12.40 2.36 -8.46
C THR A 58 -12.71 3.85 -8.50
N CYS A 59 -11.91 4.64 -9.21
CA CYS A 59 -12.15 6.07 -9.42
C CYS A 59 -13.50 6.31 -10.12
N LEU A 60 -13.82 5.57 -11.18
CA LEU A 60 -15.11 5.68 -11.90
C LEU A 60 -16.30 5.35 -10.98
N LYS A 61 -16.20 4.31 -10.15
CA LYS A 61 -17.24 3.97 -9.18
C LYS A 61 -17.45 5.08 -8.15
N VAL A 62 -16.36 5.63 -7.61
CA VAL A 62 -16.40 6.75 -6.66
C VAL A 62 -16.99 8.01 -7.30
N LEU A 63 -16.60 8.32 -8.54
CA LEU A 63 -17.16 9.44 -9.30
C LEU A 63 -18.67 9.30 -9.49
N HIS A 64 -19.14 8.09 -9.77
CA HIS A 64 -20.57 7.80 -9.87
C HIS A 64 -21.30 8.05 -8.53
N GLU A 65 -20.75 7.59 -7.40
CA GLU A 65 -21.32 7.88 -6.07
C GLU A 65 -21.33 9.39 -5.76
N TRP A 66 -20.23 10.09 -6.05
CA TRP A 66 -20.15 11.53 -5.80
C TRP A 66 -21.07 12.34 -6.70
N TYR A 67 -21.22 11.95 -7.97
CA TYR A 67 -22.20 12.55 -8.88
C TYR A 67 -23.60 12.51 -8.26
N HIS A 68 -24.01 11.36 -7.73
CA HIS A 68 -25.28 11.21 -7.03
C HIS A 68 -25.37 12.15 -5.82
N TYR A 69 -24.35 12.16 -4.96
CA TYR A 69 -24.36 12.95 -3.72
C TYR A 69 -24.42 14.48 -3.92
N LEU A 70 -24.03 15.01 -5.09
CA LEU A 70 -24.08 16.46 -5.37
C LEU A 70 -25.48 17.08 -5.22
N PHE A 71 -26.52 16.29 -5.47
CA PHE A 71 -27.92 16.72 -5.49
C PHE A 71 -28.81 15.83 -4.63
N ILE A 72 -28.30 15.36 -3.49
CA ILE A 72 -29.12 14.65 -2.51
C ILE A 72 -30.30 15.53 -2.06
N THR A 73 -31.51 14.99 -2.16
CA THR A 73 -32.75 15.68 -1.78
C THR A 73 -33.72 14.69 -1.15
N VAL A 74 -34.53 15.17 -0.21
CA VAL A 74 -35.65 14.41 0.35
C VAL A 74 -36.92 15.04 -0.22
N PRO A 75 -37.70 14.33 -1.05
CA PRO A 75 -38.92 14.86 -1.62
C PRO A 75 -39.93 15.15 -0.49
N PRO A 76 -40.58 16.32 -0.48
CA PRO A 76 -41.66 16.56 0.46
C PRO A 76 -42.87 15.70 0.09
N THR A 77 -43.56 15.16 1.09
CA THR A 77 -44.86 14.51 0.89
C THR A 77 -45.91 15.60 0.65
N PRO A 78 -46.60 15.61 -0.51
CA PRO A 78 -47.65 16.58 -0.79
C PRO A 78 -48.90 16.26 0.05
N SER A 79 -49.77 17.25 0.22
CA SER A 79 -51.10 17.04 0.80
C SER A 79 -51.99 16.26 -0.16
N LEU A 80 -52.73 15.29 0.36
CA LEU A 80 -53.69 14.51 -0.43
C LEU A 80 -54.90 15.39 -0.81
N THR A 81 -55.17 15.50 -2.11
CA THR A 81 -56.33 16.25 -2.66
C THR A 81 -57.42 15.33 -3.20
N LYS A 82 -57.06 14.10 -3.60
CA LYS A 82 -57.98 13.07 -4.11
C LYS A 82 -57.81 11.77 -3.33
N ARG A 83 -58.92 11.08 -3.01
CA ARG A 83 -58.87 9.70 -2.49
C ARG A 83 -58.73 8.72 -3.66
N TYR A 84 -57.80 7.78 -3.56
CA TYR A 84 -57.58 6.73 -4.55
C TYR A 84 -58.10 5.40 -4.05
N THR A 85 -58.57 4.57 -4.97
CA THR A 85 -58.77 3.14 -4.71
C THR A 85 -57.44 2.40 -4.83
N VAL A 86 -57.14 1.50 -3.89
CA VAL A 86 -55.84 0.83 -3.80
C VAL A 86 -56.02 -0.69 -3.73
N ASP A 87 -55.32 -1.41 -4.58
CA ASP A 87 -55.16 -2.86 -4.49
C ASP A 87 -53.76 -3.20 -3.98
N ILE A 88 -53.64 -4.15 -3.05
CA ILE A 88 -52.37 -4.65 -2.53
C ILE A 88 -52.17 -6.10 -2.97
N PHE A 89 -51.10 -6.36 -3.72
CA PHE A 89 -50.72 -7.68 -4.19
C PHE A 89 -49.55 -8.21 -3.37
N THR A 90 -49.71 -9.41 -2.83
CA THR A 90 -48.60 -10.23 -2.32
C THR A 90 -48.63 -11.60 -2.97
N THR A 91 -47.49 -12.29 -3.02
CA THR A 91 -47.36 -13.56 -3.75
C THR A 91 -47.02 -14.71 -2.84
N PHE A 92 -47.45 -15.92 -3.17
CA PHE A 92 -46.98 -17.14 -2.53
C PHE A 92 -46.48 -18.15 -3.55
N CYS A 93 -45.35 -18.78 -3.26
CA CYS A 93 -44.80 -19.93 -3.98
C CYS A 93 -44.62 -21.12 -3.04
N ALA A 94 -44.78 -22.34 -3.56
CA ALA A 94 -44.59 -23.56 -2.79
C ALA A 94 -43.20 -23.61 -2.13
N GLY A 95 -43.16 -23.90 -0.83
CA GLY A 95 -41.95 -23.97 -0.01
C GLY A 95 -41.66 -22.71 0.82
N GLU A 96 -42.43 -21.63 0.64
CA GLU A 96 -42.36 -20.47 1.55
C GLU A 96 -43.05 -20.77 2.89
N PRO A 97 -42.54 -20.28 4.04
CA PRO A 97 -43.13 -20.59 5.35
C PRO A 97 -44.53 -20.00 5.50
N TYR A 98 -45.52 -20.82 5.85
CA TYR A 98 -46.91 -20.36 6.05
C TYR A 98 -47.02 -19.25 7.10
N GLU A 99 -46.29 -19.35 8.21
CA GLU A 99 -46.33 -18.34 9.29
C GLU A 99 -45.92 -16.94 8.79
N MET A 100 -44.92 -16.88 7.88
CA MET A 100 -44.48 -15.64 7.26
C MET A 100 -45.58 -15.02 6.40
N ILE A 101 -46.29 -15.84 5.60
CA ILE A 101 -47.41 -15.37 4.76
C ILE A 101 -48.55 -14.86 5.64
N VAL A 102 -48.92 -15.61 6.69
CA VAL A 102 -49.99 -15.24 7.63
C VAL A 102 -49.65 -13.94 8.36
N GLU A 103 -48.40 -13.77 8.83
CA GLU A 103 -47.92 -12.53 9.47
C GLU A 103 -48.09 -11.34 8.51
N THR A 104 -47.63 -11.47 7.27
CA THR A 104 -47.69 -10.41 6.27
C THR A 104 -49.13 -10.07 5.88
N LEU A 105 -50.00 -11.06 5.61
CA LEU A 105 -51.41 -10.82 5.28
C LEU A 105 -52.16 -10.14 6.42
N THR A 106 -51.92 -10.57 7.66
CA THR A 106 -52.52 -9.95 8.85
C THR A 106 -52.08 -8.49 8.98
N ALA A 107 -50.81 -8.20 8.72
CA ALA A 107 -50.29 -6.84 8.77
C ALA A 107 -50.77 -5.96 7.60
N ILE A 108 -50.97 -6.52 6.40
CA ILE A 108 -51.59 -5.80 5.28
C ILE A 108 -53.00 -5.36 5.65
N GLN A 109 -53.83 -6.28 6.19
CA GLN A 109 -55.20 -5.96 6.62
C GLN A 109 -55.25 -4.91 7.75
N ALA A 110 -54.16 -4.70 8.48
CA ALA A 110 -54.04 -3.67 9.50
C ALA A 110 -53.66 -2.28 8.94
N ILE A 111 -53.41 -2.14 7.64
CA ILE A 111 -53.16 -0.84 6.99
C ILE A 111 -54.42 0.03 7.09
N THR A 112 -54.27 1.26 7.57
CA THR A 112 -55.38 2.15 7.92
C THR A 112 -56.08 2.77 6.71
N TYR A 113 -55.35 2.96 5.60
CA TYR A 113 -55.92 3.47 4.36
C TYR A 113 -56.75 2.36 3.68
N PRO A 114 -57.99 2.63 3.22
CA PRO A 114 -58.83 1.60 2.63
C PRO A 114 -58.20 1.00 1.39
N HIS A 115 -58.22 -0.33 1.32
CA HIS A 115 -57.60 -1.09 0.24
C HIS A 115 -58.27 -2.46 0.11
N GLU A 116 -58.10 -3.08 -1.07
CA GLU A 116 -58.42 -4.49 -1.31
C GLU A 116 -57.12 -5.29 -1.35
N THR A 117 -57.09 -6.46 -0.71
CA THR A 117 -55.89 -7.29 -0.62
C THR A 117 -56.03 -8.56 -1.44
N TYR A 118 -54.98 -8.91 -2.19
CA TYR A 118 -54.93 -10.08 -3.05
C TYR A 118 -53.69 -10.92 -2.73
N LEU A 119 -53.91 -12.18 -2.36
CA LEU A 119 -52.87 -13.20 -2.33
C LEU A 119 -52.80 -13.89 -3.69
N CYS A 120 -51.72 -13.65 -4.42
CA CYS A 120 -51.44 -14.29 -5.70
C CYS A 120 -50.71 -15.61 -5.43
N ASP A 121 -51.45 -16.70 -5.33
CA ASP A 121 -50.97 -18.01 -4.94
C ASP A 121 -50.62 -18.87 -6.17
N GLU A 122 -49.32 -19.14 -6.38
CA GLU A 122 -48.86 -20.02 -7.45
C GLU A 122 -49.08 -21.52 -7.18
N ALA A 123 -49.33 -21.92 -5.93
CA ALA A 123 -49.51 -23.31 -5.52
C ALA A 123 -50.98 -23.74 -5.47
N ASP A 124 -51.92 -22.80 -5.47
CA ASP A 124 -53.34 -23.01 -5.18
C ASP A 124 -53.55 -23.76 -3.85
N ASP A 125 -52.89 -23.26 -2.80
CA ASP A 125 -52.76 -23.93 -1.51
C ASP A 125 -54.09 -23.87 -0.72
N PRO A 126 -54.68 -25.03 -0.33
CA PRO A 126 -55.95 -25.06 0.38
C PRO A 126 -55.92 -24.37 1.76
N TYR A 127 -54.78 -24.44 2.47
CA TYR A 127 -54.63 -23.81 3.78
C TYR A 127 -54.62 -22.29 3.64
N LEU A 128 -53.88 -21.76 2.66
CA LEU A 128 -53.86 -20.31 2.41
C LEU A 128 -55.18 -19.78 1.88
N ARG A 129 -55.95 -20.60 1.16
CA ARG A 129 -57.33 -20.24 0.75
C ARG A 129 -58.25 -20.02 1.95
N ASP A 130 -58.18 -20.89 2.96
CA ASP A 130 -58.92 -20.73 4.22
C ASP A 130 -58.45 -19.49 5.00
N VAL A 131 -57.14 -19.29 5.12
CA VAL A 131 -56.56 -18.09 5.76
C VAL A 131 -57.08 -16.83 5.08
N CYS A 132 -57.05 -16.78 3.75
CA CYS A 132 -57.55 -15.65 2.98
C CYS A 132 -59.03 -15.38 3.24
N ALA A 133 -59.87 -16.42 3.25
CA ALA A 133 -61.30 -16.27 3.55
C ALA A 133 -61.53 -15.70 4.95
N ARG A 134 -60.77 -16.14 5.96
CA ARG A 134 -60.87 -15.63 7.33
C ARG A 134 -60.41 -14.18 7.48
N LEU A 135 -59.38 -13.78 6.73
CA LEU A 135 -58.80 -12.43 6.77
C LEU A 135 -59.49 -11.43 5.83
N GLY A 136 -60.45 -11.87 5.01
CA GLY A 136 -61.07 -11.00 3.99
C GLY A 136 -60.11 -10.63 2.85
N VAL A 137 -59.22 -11.56 2.48
CA VAL A 137 -58.25 -11.40 1.38
C VAL A 137 -58.75 -12.18 0.16
N HIS A 138 -58.63 -11.59 -1.04
CA HIS A 138 -58.92 -12.28 -2.30
C HIS A 138 -57.81 -13.28 -2.60
N HIS A 139 -58.13 -14.57 -2.60
CA HIS A 139 -57.22 -15.61 -3.05
C HIS A 139 -57.29 -15.73 -4.57
N VAL A 140 -56.17 -15.53 -5.25
CA VAL A 140 -56.06 -15.54 -6.71
C VAL A 140 -55.02 -16.57 -7.13
N THR A 141 -55.39 -17.48 -8.01
CA THR A 141 -54.47 -18.45 -8.60
C THR A 141 -54.53 -18.43 -10.13
N ARG A 142 -53.60 -19.15 -10.78
CA ARG A 142 -53.52 -19.27 -12.24
C ARG A 142 -53.12 -20.68 -12.66
N THR A 143 -53.65 -21.11 -13.79
CA THR A 143 -53.35 -22.42 -14.40
C THR A 143 -52.03 -22.40 -15.19
N GLU A 144 -51.73 -21.32 -15.91
CA GLU A 144 -50.49 -21.17 -16.67
C GLU A 144 -49.41 -20.38 -15.92
N LYS A 145 -48.34 -21.07 -15.49
CA LYS A 145 -47.24 -20.48 -14.71
C LYS A 145 -46.13 -19.92 -15.62
N ARG A 146 -46.42 -18.81 -16.31
CA ARG A 146 -45.43 -18.08 -17.13
C ARG A 146 -44.89 -16.85 -16.39
N ASN A 147 -43.63 -16.49 -16.62
CA ASN A 147 -43.02 -15.25 -16.10
C ASN A 147 -43.00 -15.08 -14.56
N ALA A 148 -43.06 -16.19 -13.80
CA ALA A 148 -42.96 -16.22 -12.33
C ALA A 148 -43.80 -15.09 -11.67
N LYS A 149 -43.22 -14.36 -10.70
CA LYS A 149 -43.85 -13.26 -9.97
C LYS A 149 -44.56 -12.22 -10.86
N ALA A 150 -43.91 -11.74 -11.92
CA ALA A 150 -44.51 -10.74 -12.81
C ALA A 150 -45.79 -11.26 -13.47
N GLY A 151 -45.77 -12.51 -13.94
CA GLY A 151 -46.97 -13.13 -14.52
C GLY A 151 -48.08 -13.37 -13.48
N ASN A 152 -47.72 -13.65 -12.23
CA ASN A 152 -48.67 -13.86 -11.15
C ASN A 152 -49.37 -12.54 -10.78
N ILE A 153 -48.61 -11.45 -10.66
CA ILE A 153 -49.14 -10.09 -10.47
C ILE A 153 -50.03 -9.68 -11.65
N ASN A 154 -49.60 -9.94 -12.90
CA ASN A 154 -50.41 -9.61 -14.08
C ASN A 154 -51.75 -10.36 -14.14
N ASN A 155 -51.80 -11.59 -13.63
CA ASN A 155 -53.06 -12.33 -13.49
C ASN A 155 -54.01 -11.63 -12.51
N ALA A 156 -53.50 -11.20 -11.35
CA ALA A 156 -54.30 -10.44 -10.37
C ALA A 156 -54.69 -9.05 -10.88
N LEU A 157 -53.84 -8.39 -11.66
CA LEU A 157 -54.14 -7.10 -12.30
C LEU A 157 -55.34 -7.19 -13.25
N GLY A 158 -55.57 -8.34 -13.90
CA GLY A 158 -56.71 -8.56 -14.79
C GLY A 158 -58.07 -8.66 -14.08
N ILE A 159 -58.09 -8.86 -12.76
CA ILE A 159 -59.31 -9.07 -11.96
C ILE A 159 -59.58 -7.87 -11.03
N SER A 160 -58.51 -7.30 -10.50
CA SER A 160 -58.52 -6.15 -9.58
C SER A 160 -58.85 -4.83 -10.30
N LYS A 161 -59.32 -3.82 -9.55
CA LYS A 161 -59.93 -2.58 -10.12
C LYS A 161 -59.41 -1.25 -9.54
N GLY A 162 -58.54 -1.29 -8.54
CA GLY A 162 -58.00 -0.11 -7.87
C GLY A 162 -57.15 0.77 -8.79
N GLU A 163 -57.26 2.08 -8.65
CA GLU A 163 -56.48 3.06 -9.41
C GLU A 163 -54.97 2.96 -9.15
N LEU A 164 -54.60 2.53 -7.94
CA LEU A 164 -53.23 2.28 -7.50
C LEU A 164 -53.03 0.81 -7.12
N CYS A 165 -51.83 0.31 -7.37
CA CYS A 165 -51.45 -1.09 -7.22
C CYS A 165 -50.16 -1.18 -6.39
N VAL A 166 -50.23 -1.73 -5.18
CA VAL A 166 -49.06 -1.98 -4.34
C VAL A 166 -48.55 -3.39 -4.60
N VAL A 167 -47.25 -3.52 -4.87
CA VAL A 167 -46.57 -4.81 -4.91
C VAL A 167 -45.74 -4.97 -3.64
N LEU A 168 -46.12 -5.94 -2.80
CA LEU A 168 -45.48 -6.25 -1.53
C LEU A 168 -44.99 -7.70 -1.52
N ASP A 169 -43.71 -7.91 -1.21
CA ASP A 169 -43.19 -9.27 -1.07
C ASP A 169 -43.77 -9.96 0.17
N PRO A 170 -43.95 -11.30 0.12
CA PRO A 170 -44.53 -12.06 1.23
C PRO A 170 -43.73 -12.03 2.52
N ASP A 171 -42.45 -11.66 2.46
CA ASP A 171 -41.56 -11.55 3.62
C ASP A 171 -41.47 -10.12 4.18
N HIS A 172 -42.16 -9.16 3.58
CA HIS A 172 -42.18 -7.76 4.00
C HIS A 172 -43.46 -7.43 4.78
N VAL A 173 -43.31 -7.24 6.09
CA VAL A 173 -44.43 -6.93 6.98
C VAL A 173 -44.65 -5.40 7.02
N PRO A 174 -45.78 -4.88 6.52
CA PRO A 174 -46.05 -3.44 6.49
C PRO A 174 -46.49 -2.91 7.87
N PHE A 175 -46.33 -1.61 8.08
CA PHE A 175 -46.89 -0.89 9.23
C PHE A 175 -48.28 -0.32 8.89
N PRO A 176 -49.13 -0.04 9.90
CA PRO A 176 -50.49 0.47 9.64
C PRO A 176 -50.54 1.75 8.81
N ASP A 177 -49.53 2.61 8.91
CA ASP A 177 -49.40 3.88 8.19
C ASP A 177 -48.72 3.75 6.80
N PHE A 178 -48.67 2.54 6.22
CA PHE A 178 -47.94 2.27 4.97
C PHE A 178 -48.31 3.19 3.79
N LEU A 179 -49.60 3.47 3.59
CA LEU A 179 -50.08 4.23 2.43
C LEU A 179 -50.08 5.75 2.65
N ASP A 180 -50.03 6.20 3.91
CA ASP A 180 -50.19 7.60 4.30
C ASP A 180 -49.22 8.55 3.59
N PRO A 181 -47.89 8.27 3.51
CA PRO A 181 -46.95 9.16 2.82
C PRO A 181 -46.81 8.86 1.33
N ILE A 182 -47.60 7.92 0.77
CA ILE A 182 -47.45 7.42 -0.61
C ILE A 182 -48.54 8.00 -1.52
N VAL A 183 -49.80 7.87 -1.12
CA VAL A 183 -50.95 8.06 -2.03
C VAL A 183 -51.04 9.48 -2.61
N SER A 184 -50.62 10.50 -1.85
CA SER A 184 -50.71 11.90 -2.28
C SER A 184 -49.78 12.24 -3.44
N HIS A 185 -48.70 11.49 -3.66
CA HIS A 185 -47.81 11.70 -4.80
C HIS A 185 -48.49 11.43 -6.15
N PHE A 186 -49.56 10.63 -6.16
CA PHE A 186 -50.33 10.33 -7.37
C PHE A 186 -51.30 11.45 -7.78
N ASP A 187 -51.45 12.50 -7.00
CA ASP A 187 -52.17 13.71 -7.45
C ASP A 187 -51.46 14.38 -8.63
N ASN A 188 -50.16 14.16 -8.78
CA ASN A 188 -49.48 14.44 -10.04
C ASN A 188 -49.75 13.30 -11.05
N PRO A 189 -50.46 13.58 -12.16
CA PRO A 189 -50.83 12.57 -13.14
C PRO A 189 -49.63 11.97 -13.89
N GLU A 190 -48.47 12.60 -13.89
CA GLU A 190 -47.25 12.09 -14.54
C GLU A 190 -46.54 11.01 -13.71
N ILE A 191 -46.87 10.85 -12.42
CA ILE A 191 -46.25 9.85 -11.56
C ILE A 191 -46.80 8.48 -11.90
N GLY A 192 -45.92 7.61 -12.40
CA GLY A 192 -46.22 6.21 -12.70
C GLY A 192 -46.05 5.30 -11.49
N TYR A 193 -45.11 5.61 -10.58
CA TYR A 193 -44.91 4.83 -9.36
C TYR A 193 -44.16 5.59 -8.26
N VAL A 194 -44.36 5.11 -7.04
CA VAL A 194 -43.71 5.58 -5.81
C VAL A 194 -43.02 4.38 -5.16
N GLN A 195 -41.72 4.51 -4.91
CA GLN A 195 -40.92 3.51 -4.21
C GLN A 195 -40.59 4.01 -2.80
N ILE A 196 -40.65 3.12 -1.81
CA ILE A 196 -40.22 3.41 -0.45
C ILE A 196 -38.97 2.60 -0.06
N VAL A 197 -38.44 2.82 1.14
CA VAL A 197 -37.26 2.12 1.67
C VAL A 197 -37.54 0.62 1.83
N GLN A 198 -36.54 -0.21 1.54
CA GLN A 198 -36.48 -1.58 2.05
C GLN A 198 -35.62 -1.64 3.32
N ALA A 199 -36.26 -1.97 4.43
CA ALA A 199 -35.61 -2.20 5.72
C ALA A 199 -35.78 -3.65 6.15
N TYR A 200 -34.91 -4.16 7.02
CA TYR A 200 -34.85 -5.59 7.36
C TYR A 200 -34.86 -5.84 8.87
N LYS A 201 -35.63 -6.83 9.31
CA LYS A 201 -35.76 -7.18 10.74
C LYS A 201 -34.74 -8.23 11.23
N ASN A 202 -34.16 -9.03 10.33
CA ASN A 202 -33.33 -10.18 10.69
C ASN A 202 -31.80 -9.97 10.54
N HIS A 203 -31.34 -8.72 10.46
CA HIS A 203 -29.94 -8.40 10.22
C HIS A 203 -28.96 -8.85 11.33
N ASP A 204 -29.47 -9.25 12.50
CA ASP A 204 -28.67 -9.73 13.63
C ASP A 204 -28.60 -11.28 13.75
N GLU A 205 -29.27 -12.03 12.88
CA GLU A 205 -29.26 -13.51 12.89
C GLU A 205 -27.84 -14.08 12.70
N GLY A 206 -27.03 -13.46 11.84
CA GLY A 206 -25.69 -13.93 11.50
C GLY A 206 -24.88 -12.91 10.70
N LEU A 207 -23.62 -13.24 10.42
CA LEU A 207 -22.70 -12.43 9.62
C LEU A 207 -23.16 -12.30 8.18
N ILE A 208 -23.80 -13.33 7.62
CA ILE A 208 -24.38 -13.29 6.27
C ILE A 208 -25.56 -12.32 6.23
N ALA A 209 -26.55 -12.47 7.10
CA ALA A 209 -27.69 -11.55 7.19
C ALA A 209 -27.21 -10.10 7.43
N LYS A 210 -26.29 -9.91 8.38
CA LYS A 210 -25.70 -8.61 8.67
C LYS A 210 -24.97 -8.01 7.47
N GLY A 211 -24.19 -8.83 6.77
CA GLY A 211 -23.45 -8.42 5.58
C GLY A 211 -24.39 -8.04 4.44
N ALA A 212 -25.41 -8.86 4.18
CA ALA A 212 -26.42 -8.61 3.16
C ALA A 212 -27.17 -7.30 3.43
N ALA A 213 -27.66 -7.08 4.65
CA ALA A 213 -28.32 -5.83 5.03
C ALA A 213 -27.36 -4.61 4.91
N GLN A 214 -26.11 -4.75 5.35
CA GLN A 214 -25.12 -3.67 5.25
C GLN A 214 -24.82 -3.20 3.83
N GLN A 215 -24.94 -4.09 2.84
CA GLN A 215 -24.71 -3.74 1.44
C GLN A 215 -25.84 -2.85 0.89
N THR A 216 -27.03 -2.89 1.47
CA THR A 216 -28.20 -2.16 0.96
C THR A 216 -28.40 -0.78 1.57
N TYR A 217 -27.90 -0.52 2.78
CA TYR A 217 -28.17 0.74 3.51
C TYR A 217 -27.80 2.02 2.76
N GLN A 218 -26.71 2.00 1.98
CA GLN A 218 -26.35 3.16 1.14
C GLN A 218 -27.25 3.29 -0.09
N PHE A 219 -27.63 2.15 -0.68
CA PHE A 219 -28.47 2.11 -1.86
C PHE A 219 -29.89 2.59 -1.54
N TYR A 220 -30.59 1.93 -0.61
CA TYR A 220 -31.94 2.34 -0.18
C TYR A 220 -31.94 3.61 0.68
N GLY A 221 -30.80 4.09 1.13
CA GLY A 221 -30.72 5.36 1.84
C GLY A 221 -30.45 6.54 0.90
N PRO A 222 -29.24 7.12 0.98
CA PRO A 222 -28.88 8.33 0.25
C PRO A 222 -28.91 8.16 -1.28
N MET A 223 -28.57 6.99 -1.83
CA MET A 223 -28.55 6.82 -3.30
C MET A 223 -29.96 6.94 -3.91
N MET A 224 -30.97 6.25 -3.39
CA MET A 224 -32.33 6.36 -3.93
C MET A 224 -32.93 7.78 -3.79
N MET A 225 -32.58 8.51 -2.73
CA MET A 225 -32.91 9.94 -2.59
C MET A 225 -32.31 10.80 -3.71
N THR A 226 -31.05 10.53 -4.08
CA THR A 226 -30.40 11.25 -5.18
C THR A 226 -30.99 10.84 -6.53
N MET A 227 -31.29 9.56 -6.74
CA MET A 227 -31.94 9.06 -7.96
C MET A 227 -33.31 9.68 -8.19
N ASN A 228 -34.03 10.06 -7.12
CA ASN A 228 -35.27 10.83 -7.21
C ASN A 228 -35.06 12.18 -7.90
N HIS A 229 -34.01 12.93 -7.51
CA HIS A 229 -33.69 14.21 -8.17
C HIS A 229 -33.47 14.04 -9.67
N TYR A 230 -32.82 12.92 -10.07
CA TYR A 230 -32.52 12.63 -11.47
C TYR A 230 -33.67 12.00 -12.26
N GLY A 231 -34.82 11.68 -11.62
CA GLY A 231 -35.93 10.99 -12.28
C GLY A 231 -35.60 9.55 -12.67
N THR A 232 -34.86 8.85 -11.81
CA THR A 232 -34.29 7.52 -12.08
C THR A 232 -34.53 6.52 -10.94
N VAL A 233 -35.44 6.81 -10.01
CA VAL A 233 -35.78 5.91 -8.91
C VAL A 233 -36.07 4.52 -9.48
N LEU A 234 -35.52 3.47 -8.88
CA LEU A 234 -35.77 2.10 -9.33
C LEU A 234 -36.89 1.49 -8.50
N ALA A 235 -37.82 0.80 -9.15
CA ALA A 235 -38.65 -0.18 -8.47
C ALA A 235 -37.75 -1.36 -8.08
N ILE A 236 -37.81 -1.76 -6.81
CA ILE A 236 -36.86 -2.71 -6.20
C ILE A 236 -37.54 -4.00 -5.74
N GLY A 237 -38.59 -4.42 -6.43
CA GLY A 237 -39.20 -5.75 -6.26
C GLY A 237 -40.28 -5.79 -5.19
N ALA A 238 -40.16 -5.00 -4.12
CA ALA A 238 -41.15 -4.88 -3.06
C ALA A 238 -41.32 -3.43 -2.61
N ASN A 239 -42.42 -3.19 -1.89
CA ASN A 239 -42.79 -1.89 -1.32
C ASN A 239 -42.89 -0.79 -2.39
N CYS A 240 -43.47 -1.13 -3.54
CA CYS A 240 -43.64 -0.19 -4.63
C CYS A 240 -45.12 -0.06 -4.98
N THR A 241 -45.60 1.17 -5.02
CA THR A 241 -46.97 1.49 -5.45
C THR A 241 -46.92 2.03 -6.85
N PHE A 242 -47.72 1.45 -7.74
CA PHE A 242 -47.82 1.82 -9.15
C PHE A 242 -49.18 2.44 -9.44
N ARG A 243 -49.22 3.36 -10.39
CA ARG A 243 -50.46 3.76 -11.04
C ARG A 243 -50.87 2.67 -12.02
N ARG A 244 -52.11 2.20 -11.94
CA ARG A 244 -52.63 1.13 -12.82
C ARG A 244 -52.45 1.47 -14.30
N THR A 245 -52.88 2.68 -14.72
CA THR A 245 -52.77 3.10 -16.12
C THR A 245 -51.33 3.17 -16.62
N ALA A 246 -50.37 3.40 -15.72
CA ALA A 246 -48.95 3.36 -16.07
C ALA A 246 -48.50 1.92 -16.35
N LEU A 247 -48.84 0.95 -15.49
CA LEU A 247 -48.56 -0.47 -15.73
C LEU A 247 -49.24 -0.98 -17.01
N GLU A 248 -50.51 -0.65 -17.23
CA GLU A 248 -51.25 -1.05 -18.43
C GLU A 248 -50.59 -0.51 -19.72
N SER A 249 -50.03 0.70 -19.68
CA SER A 249 -49.36 1.32 -20.84
C SER A 249 -48.11 0.57 -21.34
N ILE A 250 -47.55 -0.32 -20.51
CA ILE A 250 -46.42 -1.19 -20.85
C ILE A 250 -46.78 -2.67 -20.91
N GLY A 251 -48.07 -3.01 -20.84
CA GLY A 251 -48.57 -4.39 -20.88
C GLY A 251 -48.55 -5.12 -19.52
N GLY A 252 -48.53 -4.37 -18.42
CA GLY A 252 -48.47 -4.89 -17.05
C GLY A 252 -47.07 -4.85 -16.45
N HIS A 253 -46.88 -5.59 -15.36
CA HIS A 253 -45.57 -5.79 -14.74
C HIS A 253 -44.65 -6.55 -15.71
N ALA A 254 -43.48 -5.99 -16.01
CA ALA A 254 -42.57 -6.55 -17.01
C ALA A 254 -41.99 -7.88 -16.54
N ALA A 255 -41.69 -8.81 -17.47
CA ALA A 255 -41.12 -10.13 -17.14
C ALA A 255 -39.57 -10.10 -17.11
N GLY A 256 -38.96 -10.97 -16.31
CA GLY A 256 -37.50 -11.15 -16.26
C GLY A 256 -37.01 -11.63 -14.90
N LEU A 257 -35.68 -11.77 -14.75
CA LEU A 257 -35.05 -12.04 -13.44
C LEU A 257 -34.91 -10.79 -12.57
N ALA A 258 -34.94 -9.61 -13.19
CA ALA A 258 -34.99 -8.29 -12.56
C ALA A 258 -36.23 -7.55 -13.08
N GLU A 259 -37.38 -8.19 -12.90
CA GLU A 259 -38.70 -7.77 -13.40
C GLU A 259 -39.09 -6.36 -12.97
N ASP A 260 -38.66 -5.97 -11.77
CA ASP A 260 -38.88 -4.70 -11.11
C ASP A 260 -38.12 -3.56 -11.82
N MET A 261 -36.81 -3.72 -11.98
CA MET A 261 -35.98 -2.80 -12.74
C MET A 261 -36.43 -2.72 -14.21
N HIS A 262 -36.83 -3.85 -14.80
CA HIS A 262 -37.38 -3.88 -16.15
C HIS A 262 -38.67 -3.05 -16.24
N THR A 263 -39.56 -3.15 -15.26
CA THR A 263 -40.79 -2.36 -15.19
C THR A 263 -40.46 -0.86 -15.11
N SER A 264 -39.54 -0.46 -14.23
CA SER A 264 -39.06 0.92 -14.17
C SER A 264 -38.49 1.43 -15.48
N MET A 265 -37.68 0.63 -16.18
CA MET A 265 -37.11 0.99 -17.48
C MET A 265 -38.21 1.24 -18.52
N GLN A 266 -39.20 0.37 -18.62
CA GLN A 266 -40.30 0.51 -19.58
C GLN A 266 -41.16 1.75 -19.27
N LEU A 267 -41.48 1.97 -17.99
CA LEU A 267 -42.26 3.15 -17.57
C LEU A 267 -41.51 4.45 -17.85
N HIS A 268 -40.22 4.53 -17.51
CA HIS A 268 -39.40 5.69 -17.80
C HIS A 268 -39.25 5.94 -19.32
N ALA A 269 -39.11 4.89 -20.12
CA ALA A 269 -39.04 5.01 -21.59
C ALA A 269 -40.36 5.54 -22.19
N LYS A 270 -41.50 5.27 -21.53
CA LYS A 270 -42.81 5.84 -21.88
C LYS A 270 -43.05 7.26 -21.32
N GLY A 271 -42.08 7.84 -20.62
CA GLY A 271 -42.15 9.20 -20.08
C GLY A 271 -42.82 9.31 -18.70
N TRP A 272 -43.21 8.20 -18.07
CA TRP A 272 -43.70 8.22 -16.68
C TRP A 272 -42.61 8.64 -15.72
N LYS A 273 -42.99 9.37 -14.66
CA LYS A 273 -42.09 9.81 -13.59
C LYS A 273 -42.17 8.90 -12.38
N SER A 274 -41.11 8.87 -11.59
CA SER A 274 -41.00 8.08 -10.38
C SER A 274 -40.67 8.95 -9.18
N VAL A 275 -41.14 8.53 -7.99
CA VAL A 275 -40.88 9.21 -6.72
C VAL A 275 -40.28 8.24 -5.71
N TYR A 276 -39.34 8.72 -4.91
CA TYR A 276 -38.80 8.01 -3.75
C TYR A 276 -39.26 8.64 -2.44
N VAL A 277 -39.87 7.86 -1.57
CA VAL A 277 -40.24 8.28 -0.21
C VAL A 277 -39.29 7.60 0.78
N PRO A 278 -38.36 8.35 1.42
CA PRO A 278 -37.39 7.79 2.34
C PRO A 278 -37.99 7.56 3.74
N ALA A 279 -38.94 6.64 3.81
CA ALA A 279 -39.61 6.21 5.05
C ALA A 279 -39.58 4.68 5.17
N VAL A 280 -39.31 4.20 6.39
CA VAL A 280 -39.40 2.78 6.72
C VAL A 280 -40.85 2.44 7.07
N LEU A 281 -41.60 1.90 6.10
CA LEU A 281 -43.02 1.55 6.27
C LEU A 281 -43.29 0.04 6.23
N ALA A 282 -42.27 -0.77 5.93
CA ALA A 282 -42.33 -2.22 6.00
C ALA A 282 -40.95 -2.78 6.38
N ARG A 283 -40.91 -3.97 6.98
CA ARG A 283 -39.66 -4.69 7.25
C ARG A 283 -39.66 -6.10 6.66
N GLY A 284 -38.67 -6.35 5.81
CA GLY A 284 -38.41 -7.60 5.13
C GLY A 284 -37.40 -8.52 5.83
N LEU A 285 -37.04 -9.59 5.12
CA LEU A 285 -35.99 -10.53 5.50
C LEU A 285 -34.84 -10.56 4.47
N VAL A 286 -33.61 -10.38 4.94
CA VAL A 286 -32.39 -10.66 4.16
C VAL A 286 -32.04 -12.15 4.20
N PRO A 287 -31.29 -12.68 3.21
CA PRO A 287 -30.78 -14.04 3.28
C PRO A 287 -29.87 -14.24 4.49
N SER A 288 -30.10 -15.31 5.24
CA SER A 288 -29.36 -15.64 6.47
C SER A 288 -28.27 -16.71 6.28
N THR A 289 -28.27 -17.43 5.14
CA THR A 289 -27.27 -18.45 4.78
C THR A 289 -26.48 -18.06 3.53
N LEU A 290 -25.25 -18.58 3.38
CA LEU A 290 -24.40 -18.22 2.23
C LEU A 290 -25.03 -18.67 0.90
N SER A 291 -25.63 -19.86 0.90
CA SER A 291 -26.33 -20.40 -0.28
C SER A 291 -27.49 -19.49 -0.73
N ALA A 292 -28.34 -19.06 0.21
CA ALA A 292 -29.44 -18.14 -0.10
C ALA A 292 -28.92 -16.80 -0.63
N TYR A 293 -27.90 -16.24 0.00
CA TYR A 293 -27.27 -15.00 -0.42
C TYR A 293 -26.66 -15.09 -1.82
N PHE A 294 -25.88 -16.13 -2.12
CA PHE A 294 -25.29 -16.31 -3.46
C PHE A 294 -26.33 -16.55 -4.55
N LYS A 295 -27.42 -17.28 -4.27
CA LYS A 295 -28.54 -17.41 -5.23
C LYS A 295 -29.17 -16.05 -5.55
N GLN A 296 -29.38 -15.23 -4.52
CA GLN A 296 -29.92 -13.87 -4.69
C GLN A 296 -28.97 -12.99 -5.50
N GLN A 297 -27.69 -12.96 -5.14
CA GLN A 297 -26.67 -12.16 -5.85
C GLN A 297 -26.50 -12.61 -7.31
N LEU A 298 -26.56 -13.93 -7.59
CA LEU A 298 -26.51 -14.46 -8.94
C LEU A 298 -27.75 -14.04 -9.75
N LYS A 299 -28.95 -14.13 -9.16
CA LYS A 299 -30.20 -13.68 -9.79
C LYS A 299 -30.11 -12.19 -10.16
N TRP A 300 -29.70 -11.34 -9.22
CA TRP A 300 -29.59 -9.91 -9.45
C TRP A 300 -28.51 -9.57 -10.49
N SER A 301 -27.32 -10.15 -10.38
CA SER A 301 -26.24 -9.94 -11.35
C SER A 301 -26.67 -10.37 -12.76
N ARG A 302 -27.18 -11.59 -12.92
CA ARG A 302 -27.66 -12.10 -14.21
C ARG A 302 -28.79 -11.25 -14.77
N GLY A 303 -29.76 -10.85 -13.94
CA GLY A 303 -30.91 -10.06 -14.35
C GLY A 303 -30.51 -8.67 -14.83
N VAL A 304 -29.65 -7.98 -14.09
CA VAL A 304 -29.15 -6.64 -14.47
C VAL A 304 -28.37 -6.68 -15.78
N PHE A 305 -27.50 -7.68 -15.98
CA PHE A 305 -26.80 -7.82 -17.26
C PHE A 305 -27.74 -8.24 -18.39
N ASP A 306 -28.79 -9.03 -18.13
CA ASP A 306 -29.80 -9.35 -19.13
C ASP A 306 -30.47 -8.08 -19.67
N LEU A 307 -30.89 -7.21 -18.76
CA LEU A 307 -31.50 -5.93 -19.09
C LEU A 307 -30.51 -5.03 -19.83
N PHE A 308 -29.26 -4.97 -19.37
CA PHE A 308 -28.23 -4.17 -20.02
C PHE A 308 -27.94 -4.59 -21.47
N VAL A 309 -27.92 -5.90 -21.74
CA VAL A 309 -27.62 -6.42 -23.09
C VAL A 309 -28.85 -6.40 -24.01
N HIS A 310 -30.03 -6.77 -23.50
CA HIS A 310 -31.20 -7.05 -24.36
C HIS A 310 -32.30 -5.98 -24.32
N VAL A 311 -32.38 -5.19 -23.25
CA VAL A 311 -33.47 -4.21 -23.04
C VAL A 311 -32.97 -2.78 -23.16
N TYR A 312 -31.87 -2.44 -22.49
CA TYR A 312 -31.30 -1.09 -22.47
C TYR A 312 -31.01 -0.53 -23.88
N PRO A 313 -30.43 -1.27 -24.85
CA PRO A 313 -30.19 -0.73 -26.19
C PRO A 313 -31.48 -0.38 -26.94
N LYS A 314 -32.57 -1.14 -26.70
CA LYS A 314 -33.88 -0.92 -27.33
C LYS A 314 -34.59 0.32 -26.77
N LEU A 315 -34.38 0.60 -25.48
CA LEU A 315 -34.98 1.73 -24.79
C LEU A 315 -34.09 2.99 -24.77
N PHE A 316 -32.83 2.88 -25.22
CA PHE A 316 -31.81 3.94 -25.08
C PHE A 316 -32.25 5.30 -25.63
N SER A 317 -32.86 5.33 -26.81
CA SER A 317 -33.31 6.57 -27.45
C SER A 317 -34.47 7.23 -26.72
N GLN A 318 -35.26 6.46 -25.97
CA GLN A 318 -36.46 6.91 -25.25
C GLN A 318 -36.13 7.48 -23.86
N PHE A 319 -34.94 7.21 -23.34
CA PHE A 319 -34.48 7.72 -22.05
C PHE A 319 -33.96 9.14 -22.10
N THR A 320 -34.13 9.87 -20.98
CA THR A 320 -33.39 11.10 -20.71
C THR A 320 -31.89 10.81 -20.54
N TRP A 321 -31.03 11.83 -20.65
CA TRP A 321 -29.59 11.63 -20.45
C TRP A 321 -29.23 11.08 -19.07
N SER A 322 -29.89 11.53 -18.01
CA SER A 322 -29.69 11.00 -16.66
C SER A 322 -30.06 9.51 -16.59
N GLN A 323 -31.20 9.13 -17.17
CA GLN A 323 -31.64 7.73 -17.24
C GLN A 323 -30.67 6.87 -18.06
N ARG A 324 -30.16 7.37 -19.20
CA ARG A 324 -29.13 6.67 -19.99
C ARG A 324 -27.90 6.37 -19.16
N ILE A 325 -27.37 7.36 -18.44
CA ILE A 325 -26.19 7.21 -17.59
C ILE A 325 -26.48 6.21 -16.46
N HIS A 326 -27.61 6.34 -15.77
CA HIS A 326 -27.93 5.50 -14.61
C HIS A 326 -28.12 4.04 -15.00
N TYR A 327 -28.98 3.77 -15.98
CA TYR A 327 -29.20 2.39 -16.47
C TYR A 327 -27.96 1.78 -17.10
N GLY A 328 -27.08 2.59 -17.71
CA GLY A 328 -25.81 2.13 -18.26
C GLY A 328 -24.74 1.81 -17.21
N ILE A 329 -24.79 2.44 -16.03
CA ILE A 329 -23.76 2.29 -14.98
C ILE A 329 -24.12 1.25 -13.91
N ILE A 330 -25.40 0.98 -13.65
CA ILE A 330 -25.81 -0.05 -12.67
C ILE A 330 -25.05 -1.39 -12.82
N PRO A 331 -24.81 -1.92 -14.04
CA PRO A 331 -24.04 -3.15 -14.23
C PRO A 331 -22.59 -3.09 -13.73
N LEU A 332 -21.99 -1.89 -13.61
CA LEU A 332 -20.63 -1.72 -13.06
C LEU A 332 -20.51 -2.26 -11.64
N HIS A 333 -21.59 -2.25 -10.84
CA HIS A 333 -21.58 -2.86 -9.51
C HIS A 333 -21.13 -4.32 -9.56
N TYR A 334 -21.68 -5.09 -10.50
CA TYR A 334 -21.37 -6.51 -10.64
C TYR A 334 -20.06 -6.76 -11.41
N LEU A 335 -19.60 -5.82 -12.25
CA LEU A 335 -18.24 -5.90 -12.84
C LEU A 335 -17.12 -5.87 -11.78
N SER A 336 -17.41 -5.43 -10.55
CA SER A 336 -16.46 -5.49 -9.43
C SER A 336 -15.93 -6.91 -9.15
N GLY A 337 -16.64 -7.97 -9.56
CA GLY A 337 -16.16 -9.34 -9.44
C GLY A 337 -14.82 -9.59 -10.15
N PHE A 338 -14.66 -9.05 -11.36
CA PHE A 338 -13.38 -9.13 -12.08
C PHE A 338 -12.29 -8.28 -11.41
N ILE A 339 -12.65 -7.13 -10.87
CA ILE A 339 -11.71 -6.22 -10.21
C ILE A 339 -11.18 -6.83 -8.92
N PHE A 340 -12.02 -7.51 -8.14
CA PHE A 340 -11.58 -8.28 -6.97
C PHE A 340 -10.63 -9.41 -7.38
N LEU A 341 -10.94 -10.16 -8.45
CA LEU A 341 -10.05 -11.20 -8.95
C LEU A 341 -8.68 -10.64 -9.36
N ILE A 342 -8.64 -9.54 -10.12
CA ILE A 342 -7.40 -8.87 -10.51
C ILE A 342 -6.61 -8.44 -9.27
N ASN A 343 -7.26 -7.81 -8.28
CA ASN A 343 -6.63 -7.41 -7.03
C ASN A 343 -6.06 -8.59 -6.24
N PHE A 344 -6.70 -9.77 -6.27
CA PHE A 344 -6.14 -10.96 -5.63
C PHE A 344 -4.90 -11.48 -6.39
N LEU A 345 -4.92 -11.44 -7.72
CA LEU A 345 -3.85 -11.95 -8.56
C LEU A 345 -2.59 -11.09 -8.53
N ILE A 346 -2.71 -9.75 -8.40
CA ILE A 346 -1.54 -8.84 -8.39
C ILE A 346 -0.48 -9.24 -7.35
N PRO A 347 -0.78 -9.35 -6.04
CA PRO A 347 0.22 -9.72 -5.04
C PRO A 347 0.69 -11.18 -5.19
N ILE A 348 -0.18 -12.10 -5.63
CA ILE A 348 0.19 -13.50 -5.88
C ILE A 348 1.23 -13.59 -7.00
N LEU A 349 0.94 -12.98 -8.14
CA LEU A 349 1.82 -12.99 -9.31
C LEU A 349 3.10 -12.21 -9.04
N ALA A 350 3.02 -11.08 -8.32
CA ALA A 350 4.19 -10.31 -7.89
C ALA A 350 5.16 -11.17 -7.05
N LEU A 351 4.65 -11.94 -6.08
CA LEU A 351 5.48 -12.82 -5.23
C LEU A 351 6.03 -14.03 -5.97
N VAL A 352 5.24 -14.62 -6.88
CA VAL A 352 5.66 -15.81 -7.64
C VAL A 352 6.68 -15.45 -8.72
N LEU A 353 6.51 -14.30 -9.37
CA LEU A 353 7.39 -13.83 -10.44
C LEU A 353 8.57 -12.99 -9.91
N ASP A 354 8.54 -12.59 -8.64
CA ASP A 354 9.54 -11.70 -8.02
C ASP A 354 9.68 -10.37 -8.78
N VAL A 355 8.54 -9.77 -9.15
CA VAL A 355 8.48 -8.52 -9.93
C VAL A 355 7.56 -7.49 -9.29
N SER A 356 7.89 -6.21 -9.46
CA SER A 356 7.08 -5.10 -8.98
C SER A 356 6.10 -4.55 -10.01
N PRO A 357 4.80 -4.33 -9.70
CA PRO A 357 3.90 -3.63 -10.60
C PRO A 357 4.30 -2.15 -10.75
N MET A 358 4.92 -1.53 -9.73
CA MET A 358 5.27 -0.10 -9.74
C MET A 358 6.59 0.16 -9.03
N HIS A 359 7.36 1.11 -9.56
CA HIS A 359 8.51 1.70 -8.88
C HIS A 359 8.03 2.95 -8.11
N PHE A 360 7.51 2.72 -6.90
CA PHE A 360 7.01 3.78 -6.02
C PHE A 360 7.59 3.57 -4.63
N ASP A 361 8.12 4.63 -4.01
CA ASP A 361 8.41 4.60 -2.58
C ASP A 361 7.11 4.45 -1.77
N LEU A 362 7.15 3.77 -0.64
CA LEU A 362 5.99 3.60 0.23
C LEU A 362 5.50 4.96 0.77
N THR A 363 6.40 5.85 1.16
CA THR A 363 6.04 7.18 1.69
C THR A 363 5.42 8.03 0.59
N ASP A 364 6.05 8.08 -0.58
CA ASP A 364 5.50 8.79 -1.73
C ASP A 364 4.13 8.22 -2.14
N PHE A 365 3.99 6.89 -2.15
CA PHE A 365 2.73 6.24 -2.50
C PHE A 365 1.64 6.61 -1.49
N LEU A 366 1.95 6.60 -0.20
CA LEU A 366 1.05 7.04 0.86
C LEU A 366 0.65 8.51 0.70
N LEU A 367 1.60 9.41 0.42
CA LEU A 367 1.32 10.84 0.19
C LEU A 367 0.40 11.07 -1.00
N VAL A 368 0.47 10.22 -2.02
CA VAL A 368 -0.36 10.30 -3.23
C VAL A 368 -1.74 9.67 -3.02
N ILE A 369 -1.86 8.55 -2.30
CA ILE A 369 -3.14 7.82 -2.14
C ILE A 369 -3.99 8.26 -0.94
N LEU A 370 -3.37 8.62 0.19
CA LEU A 370 -4.06 9.01 1.42
C LEU A 370 -5.05 10.18 1.24
N PRO A 371 -4.75 11.26 0.50
CA PRO A 371 -5.74 12.31 0.20
C PRO A 371 -7.04 11.76 -0.38
N MET A 372 -6.92 10.94 -1.43
CA MET A 372 -8.05 10.42 -2.17
C MET A 372 -8.87 9.47 -1.28
N VAL A 373 -8.20 8.52 -0.61
CA VAL A 373 -8.86 7.57 0.30
C VAL A 373 -9.55 8.29 1.45
N SER A 374 -8.91 9.31 2.03
CA SER A 374 -9.49 10.12 3.11
C SER A 374 -10.76 10.83 2.64
N CYS A 375 -10.73 11.47 1.47
CA CYS A 375 -11.92 12.11 0.90
C CYS A 375 -13.05 11.10 0.67
N ILE A 376 -12.74 9.93 0.09
CA ILE A 376 -13.73 8.85 -0.13
C ILE A 376 -14.39 8.45 1.20
N VAL A 377 -13.59 8.18 2.24
CA VAL A 377 -14.08 7.73 3.55
C VAL A 377 -14.88 8.84 4.25
N LEU A 378 -14.40 10.08 4.23
CA LEU A 378 -15.04 11.22 4.89
C LEU A 378 -16.36 11.61 4.21
N ILE A 379 -16.41 11.65 2.88
CA ILE A 379 -17.65 11.89 2.13
C ILE A 379 -18.65 10.77 2.42
N ARG A 380 -18.20 9.50 2.35
CA ARG A 380 -19.05 8.36 2.69
C ARG A 380 -19.63 8.45 4.09
N HIS A 381 -18.84 8.89 5.08
CA HIS A 381 -19.34 9.10 6.44
C HIS A 381 -20.29 10.29 6.55
N PHE A 382 -20.00 11.40 5.86
CA PHE A 382 -20.83 12.60 5.87
C PHE A 382 -22.24 12.29 5.34
N VAL A 383 -22.34 11.54 4.24
CA VAL A 383 -23.63 11.17 3.63
C VAL A 383 -24.50 10.26 4.53
N GLN A 384 -23.93 9.64 5.58
CA GLN A 384 -24.70 8.82 6.52
C GLN A 384 -25.71 9.59 7.37
N TRP A 385 -25.73 10.93 7.34
CA TRP A 385 -26.84 11.70 7.89
C TRP A 385 -28.19 11.32 7.27
N TRP A 386 -28.18 10.80 6.03
CA TRP A 386 -29.36 10.42 5.26
C TRP A 386 -29.55 8.90 5.11
N VAL A 387 -28.85 8.11 5.93
CA VAL A 387 -29.23 6.70 6.15
C VAL A 387 -30.40 6.65 7.14
N MET A 388 -31.37 5.77 6.89
CA MET A 388 -32.67 5.75 7.56
C MET A 388 -32.54 5.65 9.08
N GLU A 389 -31.89 4.60 9.56
CA GLU A 389 -31.82 4.34 11.00
C GLU A 389 -30.43 4.64 11.55
N ASP A 390 -30.37 5.09 12.80
CA ASP A 390 -29.10 5.37 13.48
C ASP A 390 -28.21 4.14 13.62
N GLU A 391 -28.82 2.97 13.77
CA GLU A 391 -28.16 1.67 13.97
C GLU A 391 -27.53 1.14 12.68
N GLU A 392 -28.07 1.54 11.54
CA GLU A 392 -27.57 1.21 10.20
C GLU A 392 -26.37 2.07 9.81
N ARG A 393 -26.08 3.15 10.54
CA ARG A 393 -24.94 4.05 10.25
C ARG A 393 -23.61 3.46 10.74
N GLY A 394 -22.54 3.74 10.00
CA GLY A 394 -21.17 3.40 10.37
C GLY A 394 -20.34 2.82 9.23
N PHE A 395 -19.18 2.25 9.57
CA PHE A 395 -18.31 1.58 8.60
C PHE A 395 -18.85 0.15 8.38
N HIS A 396 -19.46 -0.09 7.21
CA HIS A 396 -20.16 -1.33 6.83
C HIS A 396 -19.20 -2.48 6.46
N VAL A 397 -18.26 -2.80 7.36
CA VAL A 397 -17.15 -3.76 7.11
C VAL A 397 -17.67 -5.15 6.77
N VAL A 398 -18.67 -5.66 7.50
CA VAL A 398 -19.20 -7.02 7.28
C VAL A 398 -19.79 -7.14 5.88
N GLY A 399 -20.54 -6.13 5.44
CA GLY A 399 -21.07 -6.05 4.08
C GLY A 399 -19.97 -6.01 3.03
N GLY A 400 -18.92 -5.22 3.24
CA GLY A 400 -17.76 -5.16 2.35
C GLY A 400 -17.01 -6.49 2.23
N LEU A 401 -16.73 -7.16 3.35
CA LEU A 401 -16.04 -8.45 3.37
C LEU A 401 -16.85 -9.55 2.68
N LEU A 402 -18.17 -9.57 2.89
CA LEU A 402 -19.08 -10.51 2.21
C LEU A 402 -19.12 -10.24 0.69
N MET A 403 -19.16 -8.97 0.27
CA MET A 403 -19.13 -8.58 -1.14
C MET A 403 -17.85 -9.03 -1.84
N ILE A 404 -16.68 -8.86 -1.19
CA ILE A 404 -15.39 -9.31 -1.71
C ILE A 404 -15.41 -10.84 -1.96
N GLY A 405 -15.98 -11.63 -1.05
CA GLY A 405 -16.09 -13.09 -1.21
C GLY A 405 -17.14 -13.55 -2.23
N THR A 406 -17.92 -12.63 -2.79
CA THR A 406 -18.95 -12.87 -3.82
C THR A 406 -18.41 -12.67 -5.24
N TRP A 407 -17.12 -12.33 -5.38
CA TRP A 407 -16.47 -12.00 -6.66
C TRP A 407 -16.78 -12.97 -7.80
N TRP A 408 -16.74 -14.28 -7.52
CA TRP A 408 -16.96 -15.33 -8.53
C TRP A 408 -18.44 -15.46 -8.93
N ILE A 409 -19.37 -15.18 -8.02
CA ILE A 409 -20.82 -15.16 -8.31
C ILE A 409 -21.15 -14.04 -9.28
N PHE A 410 -20.53 -12.86 -9.11
CA PHE A 410 -20.70 -11.75 -10.04
C PHE A 410 -20.14 -12.06 -11.43
N ILE A 411 -18.98 -12.72 -11.49
CA ILE A 411 -18.42 -13.20 -12.77
C ILE A 411 -19.37 -14.22 -13.42
N LEU A 412 -19.92 -15.16 -12.65
CA LEU A 412 -20.90 -16.12 -13.17
C LEU A 412 -22.16 -15.46 -13.73
N GLY A 413 -22.67 -14.40 -13.09
CA GLY A 413 -23.81 -13.64 -13.60
C GLY A 413 -23.57 -13.08 -15.01
N ILE A 414 -22.35 -12.59 -15.25
CA ILE A 414 -21.90 -12.10 -16.57
C ILE A 414 -21.77 -13.26 -17.56
N LEU A 415 -21.04 -14.32 -17.18
CA LEU A 415 -20.82 -15.48 -18.06
C LEU A 415 -22.14 -16.17 -18.44
N TYR A 416 -23.10 -16.25 -17.52
CA TYR A 416 -24.44 -16.78 -17.80
C TYR A 416 -25.28 -15.87 -18.68
N THR A 417 -25.04 -14.55 -18.66
CA THR A 417 -25.64 -13.62 -19.61
C THR A 417 -25.09 -13.85 -21.01
N ILE A 418 -23.75 -13.89 -21.15
CA ILE A 418 -23.07 -14.07 -22.44
C ILE A 418 -23.40 -15.43 -23.06
N SER A 419 -23.45 -16.50 -22.26
CA SER A 419 -23.77 -17.85 -22.72
C SER A 419 -25.27 -18.13 -22.90
N GLY A 420 -26.15 -17.17 -22.55
CA GLY A 420 -27.60 -17.37 -22.63
C GLY A 420 -28.16 -18.42 -21.67
N LYS A 421 -27.39 -18.83 -20.65
CA LYS A 421 -27.82 -19.83 -19.67
C LYS A 421 -29.00 -19.29 -18.86
N LYS A 422 -30.12 -20.02 -18.91
CA LYS A 422 -31.32 -19.72 -18.12
C LYS A 422 -31.13 -20.17 -16.68
N ILE A 423 -31.49 -19.29 -15.75
CA ILE A 423 -31.53 -19.62 -14.32
C ILE A 423 -33.00 -19.84 -13.95
N PRO A 424 -33.38 -21.02 -13.42
CA PRO A 424 -34.75 -21.24 -12.97
C PRO A 424 -35.07 -20.30 -11.80
N TYR A 425 -36.29 -19.77 -11.78
CA TYR A 425 -36.78 -19.01 -10.63
C TYR A 425 -37.04 -19.98 -9.48
N VAL A 426 -36.28 -19.86 -8.40
CA VAL A 426 -36.47 -20.62 -7.17
C VAL A 426 -36.56 -19.62 -6.02
N PRO A 427 -37.63 -19.64 -5.19
CA PRO A 427 -37.72 -18.79 -4.02
C PRO A 427 -36.46 -18.90 -3.16
N THR A 428 -36.04 -17.78 -2.58
CA THR A 428 -34.84 -17.78 -1.73
C THR A 428 -35.22 -18.44 -0.41
N PRO A 429 -34.51 -19.49 0.04
CA PRO A 429 -34.83 -20.17 1.31
C PRO A 429 -34.87 -19.17 2.48
N LYS A 430 -35.91 -19.28 3.32
CA LYS A 430 -36.17 -18.39 4.48
C LYS A 430 -36.14 -19.12 5.83
N ASP A 431 -35.93 -20.43 5.81
CA ASP A 431 -35.89 -21.31 6.99
C ASP A 431 -34.58 -21.23 7.79
N GLY A 432 -33.59 -20.49 7.30
CA GLY A 432 -32.31 -20.27 7.97
C GLY A 432 -31.41 -21.50 8.08
N ASN A 433 -31.83 -22.66 7.58
CA ASN A 433 -31.06 -23.90 7.64
C ASN A 433 -30.05 -23.96 6.50
N GLU A 434 -28.76 -24.05 6.84
CA GLU A 434 -27.71 -24.21 5.84
C GLU A 434 -27.42 -25.70 5.59
N ALA A 435 -27.89 -26.22 4.45
CA ALA A 435 -27.39 -27.50 3.94
C ALA A 435 -25.86 -27.43 3.80
N ASN A 436 -25.16 -28.54 4.09
CA ASN A 436 -23.70 -28.59 4.12
C ASN A 436 -23.09 -28.39 2.71
N ASN A 437 -23.00 -27.13 2.27
CA ASN A 437 -22.65 -26.76 0.89
C ASN A 437 -21.18 -26.33 0.77
N TRP A 438 -20.25 -27.21 1.15
CA TRP A 438 -18.80 -26.99 0.96
C TRP A 438 -18.39 -26.54 -0.45
N PRO A 439 -19.01 -27.03 -1.54
CA PRO A 439 -18.66 -26.59 -2.89
C PRO A 439 -18.76 -25.07 -3.13
N LEU A 440 -19.63 -24.35 -2.40
CA LEU A 440 -19.78 -22.90 -2.54
C LEU A 440 -18.56 -22.11 -2.03
N ASN A 441 -17.74 -22.73 -1.17
CA ASN A 441 -16.52 -22.11 -0.64
C ASN A 441 -15.28 -22.40 -1.49
N VAL A 442 -15.35 -23.30 -2.48
CA VAL A 442 -14.18 -23.76 -3.26
C VAL A 442 -13.43 -22.60 -3.95
N PRO A 443 -14.09 -21.64 -4.62
CA PRO A 443 -13.37 -20.52 -5.24
C PRO A 443 -12.59 -19.66 -4.24
N ASN A 444 -13.18 -19.42 -3.06
CA ASN A 444 -12.54 -18.65 -1.99
C ASN A 444 -11.39 -19.43 -1.32
N LEU A 445 -11.55 -20.76 -1.15
CA LEU A 445 -10.48 -21.66 -0.69
C LEU A 445 -9.31 -21.71 -1.65
N ALA A 446 -9.56 -21.69 -2.96
CA ALA A 446 -8.51 -21.67 -3.98
C ALA A 446 -7.67 -20.40 -3.88
N VAL A 447 -8.32 -19.22 -3.77
CA VAL A 447 -7.60 -17.94 -3.59
C VAL A 447 -6.81 -17.93 -2.28
N LEU A 448 -7.36 -18.48 -1.19
CA LEU A 448 -6.66 -18.62 0.08
C LEU A 448 -5.39 -19.48 -0.06
N ALA A 449 -5.52 -20.68 -0.65
CA ALA A 449 -4.40 -21.59 -0.84
C ALA A 449 -3.31 -20.98 -1.73
N LEU A 450 -3.70 -20.38 -2.87
CA LEU A 450 -2.76 -19.72 -3.77
C LEU A 450 -2.04 -18.55 -3.09
N SER A 451 -2.73 -17.76 -2.27
CA SER A 451 -2.13 -16.65 -1.54
C SER A 451 -1.12 -17.13 -0.49
N LEU A 452 -1.46 -18.16 0.28
CA LEU A 452 -0.54 -18.75 1.27
C LEU A 452 0.69 -19.37 0.61
N LEU A 453 0.51 -20.10 -0.49
CA LEU A 453 1.61 -20.67 -1.26
C LEU A 453 2.51 -19.58 -1.86
N ALA A 454 1.92 -18.50 -2.39
CA ALA A 454 2.67 -17.37 -2.92
C ALA A 454 3.47 -16.63 -1.85
N ILE A 455 2.90 -16.41 -0.65
CA ILE A 455 3.62 -15.83 0.50
C ILE A 455 4.82 -16.70 0.88
N ALA A 456 4.56 -18.00 1.08
CA ALA A 456 5.60 -18.95 1.48
C ALA A 456 6.71 -19.03 0.42
N TYR A 457 6.34 -19.12 -0.85
CA TYR A 457 7.29 -19.18 -1.97
C TYR A 457 8.07 -17.87 -2.13
N GLY A 458 7.39 -16.72 -2.22
CA GLY A 458 8.02 -15.42 -2.47
C GLY A 458 9.02 -15.05 -1.38
N LEU A 459 8.63 -15.16 -0.10
CA LEU A 459 9.52 -14.85 1.03
C LEU A 459 10.65 -15.87 1.19
N TYR A 460 10.43 -17.13 0.79
CA TYR A 460 11.50 -18.13 0.77
C TYR A 460 12.54 -17.84 -0.34
N GLN A 461 12.09 -17.33 -1.48
CA GLN A 461 12.92 -17.07 -2.64
C GLN A 461 13.76 -15.80 -2.50
N ASP A 462 13.14 -14.69 -2.15
CA ASP A 462 13.80 -13.40 -1.97
C ASP A 462 13.13 -12.62 -0.83
N LEU A 463 13.85 -12.49 0.30
CA LEU A 463 13.43 -11.71 1.45
C LEU A 463 13.89 -10.26 1.31
N ASN A 464 13.12 -9.48 0.54
CA ASN A 464 13.31 -8.04 0.38
C ASN A 464 12.06 -7.26 0.88
N PRO A 465 12.18 -5.96 1.18
CA PRO A 465 11.07 -5.14 1.66
C PRO A 465 9.84 -5.15 0.74
N TYR A 466 10.07 -5.23 -0.57
CA TYR A 466 9.00 -5.26 -1.55
C TYR A 466 8.18 -6.56 -1.46
N ASN A 467 8.83 -7.73 -1.40
CA ASN A 467 8.15 -9.01 -1.22
C ASN A 467 7.43 -9.10 0.13
N LEU A 468 7.92 -8.42 1.18
CA LEU A 468 7.19 -8.30 2.44
C LEU A 468 5.89 -7.51 2.29
N ILE A 469 5.91 -6.39 1.54
CA ILE A 469 4.70 -5.61 1.27
C ILE A 469 3.70 -6.43 0.45
N MET A 470 4.16 -7.11 -0.61
CA MET A 470 3.30 -7.99 -1.41
C MET A 470 2.75 -9.16 -0.60
N ALA A 471 3.55 -9.72 0.31
CA ALA A 471 3.09 -10.75 1.26
C ALA A 471 2.02 -10.18 2.21
N GLY A 472 2.13 -8.92 2.63
CA GLY A 472 1.08 -8.22 3.38
C GLY A 472 -0.23 -8.11 2.59
N PHE A 473 -0.18 -7.72 1.32
CA PHE A 473 -1.36 -7.67 0.45
C PHE A 473 -1.96 -9.06 0.18
N ALA A 474 -1.14 -10.08 -0.07
CA ALA A 474 -1.60 -11.47 -0.15
C ALA A 474 -2.18 -11.97 1.20
N GLY A 475 -1.66 -11.47 2.32
CA GLY A 475 -2.21 -11.70 3.65
C GLY A 475 -3.62 -11.12 3.82
N LEU A 476 -3.90 -9.95 3.23
CA LEU A 476 -5.26 -9.40 3.17
C LEU A 476 -6.20 -10.29 2.35
N ASN A 477 -5.73 -10.88 1.24
CA ASN A 477 -6.52 -11.88 0.50
C ASN A 477 -6.89 -13.05 1.42
N CYS A 478 -5.92 -13.58 2.16
CA CYS A 478 -6.15 -14.67 3.11
C CYS A 478 -7.21 -14.30 4.16
N PHE A 479 -7.10 -13.09 4.72
CA PHE A 479 -8.07 -12.57 5.69
C PHE A 479 -9.50 -12.51 5.11
N PHE A 480 -9.67 -11.99 3.89
CA PHE A 480 -10.99 -11.90 3.24
C PHE A 480 -11.60 -13.29 2.98
N MET A 481 -10.79 -14.25 2.53
CA MET A 481 -11.26 -15.62 2.27
C MET A 481 -11.60 -16.35 3.57
N CYS A 482 -10.76 -16.25 4.59
CA CYS A 482 -11.03 -16.82 5.92
C CYS A 482 -12.31 -16.25 6.53
N PHE A 483 -12.56 -14.95 6.41
CA PHE A 483 -13.81 -14.34 6.86
C PHE A 483 -15.03 -14.96 6.17
N ASN A 484 -15.01 -15.09 4.83
CA ASN A 484 -16.15 -15.63 4.10
C ASN A 484 -16.43 -17.10 4.43
N ILE A 485 -15.38 -17.90 4.55
CA ILE A 485 -15.49 -19.31 4.96
C ILE A 485 -16.06 -19.39 6.38
N ALA A 486 -15.53 -18.61 7.32
CA ALA A 486 -16.02 -18.57 8.70
C ALA A 486 -17.47 -18.08 8.81
N ALA A 487 -17.84 -17.04 8.04
CA ALA A 487 -19.21 -16.52 7.99
C ALA A 487 -20.19 -17.58 7.48
N SER A 488 -19.78 -18.40 6.48
CA SER A 488 -20.57 -19.53 5.97
C SER A 488 -20.71 -20.70 6.94
N ARG A 489 -20.00 -20.69 8.08
CA ARG A 489 -20.01 -21.78 9.07
C ARG A 489 -20.42 -21.33 10.46
N GLN A 490 -20.91 -20.10 10.57
CA GLN A 490 -21.19 -19.49 11.87
C GLN A 490 -22.20 -20.29 12.70
N GLN A 491 -23.23 -20.89 12.08
CA GLN A 491 -24.22 -21.70 12.80
C GLN A 491 -23.59 -22.97 13.41
N GLN A 492 -22.72 -23.66 12.66
CA GLN A 492 -21.99 -24.84 13.14
C GLN A 492 -21.02 -24.48 14.29
N ILE A 493 -20.32 -23.35 14.16
CA ILE A 493 -19.41 -22.85 15.21
C ILE A 493 -20.17 -22.50 16.49
N ARG A 494 -21.37 -21.89 16.37
CA ARG A 494 -22.23 -21.57 17.53
C ARG A 494 -22.72 -22.84 18.23
N GLY A 495 -23.09 -23.88 17.50
CA GLY A 495 -23.49 -25.18 18.08
C GLY A 495 -22.35 -25.88 18.84
N PHE A 496 -21.10 -25.74 18.38
CA PHE A 496 -19.94 -26.27 19.10
C PHE A 496 -19.64 -25.50 20.39
N SER A 497 -19.77 -24.17 20.35
CA SER A 497 -19.53 -23.26 21.48
C SER A 497 -20.43 -23.51 22.69
N THR A 498 -21.68 -23.94 22.46
CA THR A 498 -22.62 -24.28 23.54
C THR A 498 -22.26 -25.53 24.33
N THR A 499 -21.30 -26.32 23.85
CA THR A 499 -20.90 -27.61 24.46
C THR A 499 -19.74 -27.46 25.46
N SER A 500 -19.02 -26.34 25.46
CA SER A 500 -17.87 -26.09 26.36
C SER A 500 -18.10 -24.89 27.28
N PRO A 501 -17.99 -25.05 28.62
CA PRO A 501 -18.13 -23.95 29.58
C PRO A 501 -17.12 -22.80 29.36
N PHE A 502 -15.87 -23.14 28.98
CA PHE A 502 -14.83 -22.16 28.69
C PHE A 502 -15.18 -21.29 27.47
N LEU A 503 -15.62 -21.94 26.38
CA LEU A 503 -16.06 -21.21 25.18
C LEU A 503 -17.25 -20.32 25.50
N ARG A 504 -18.23 -20.80 26.27
CA ARG A 504 -19.39 -19.99 26.68
C ARG A 504 -18.97 -18.70 27.41
N THR A 505 -18.04 -18.79 28.36
CA THR A 505 -17.51 -17.62 29.09
C THR A 505 -16.73 -16.68 28.16
N ALA A 506 -15.89 -17.22 27.28
CA ALA A 506 -15.15 -16.43 26.29
C ALA A 506 -16.08 -15.69 25.31
N PHE A 507 -17.12 -16.36 24.80
CA PHE A 507 -18.12 -15.75 23.93
C PHE A 507 -18.96 -14.69 24.64
N ALA A 508 -19.27 -14.89 25.93
CA ALA A 508 -19.96 -13.89 26.75
C ALA A 508 -19.09 -12.63 26.93
N ALA A 509 -17.81 -12.79 27.28
CA ALA A 509 -16.86 -11.69 27.40
C ALA A 509 -16.67 -10.94 26.06
N ILE A 510 -16.58 -11.66 24.94
CA ILE A 510 -16.53 -11.06 23.60
C ILE A 510 -17.80 -10.26 23.30
N LYS A 511 -18.99 -10.77 23.69
CA LYS A 511 -20.27 -10.08 23.49
C LYS A 511 -20.34 -8.79 24.29
N GLU A 512 -19.87 -8.79 25.54
CA GLU A 512 -19.82 -7.61 26.40
C GLU A 512 -18.83 -6.56 25.88
N LEU A 513 -17.61 -6.99 25.54
CA LEU A 513 -16.58 -6.13 24.95
C LEU A 513 -17.05 -5.52 23.62
N LYS A 514 -17.81 -6.28 22.81
CA LYS A 514 -18.44 -5.79 21.57
C LYS A 514 -19.50 -4.72 21.85
N GLY A 515 -20.28 -4.84 22.92
CA GLY A 515 -21.24 -3.81 23.34
C GLY A 515 -20.56 -2.48 23.67
N ASN A 516 -19.52 -2.53 24.51
CA ASN A 516 -18.74 -1.34 24.88
C ASN A 516 -18.02 -0.72 23.67
N PHE A 517 -17.43 -1.56 22.81
CA PHE A 517 -16.84 -1.11 21.55
C PHE A 517 -17.86 -0.45 20.62
N TRP A 518 -19.09 -0.97 20.56
CA TRP A 518 -20.14 -0.40 19.71
C TRP A 518 -20.52 1.02 20.14
N ILE A 519 -20.61 1.28 21.45
CA ILE A 519 -20.89 2.61 22.00
C ILE A 519 -19.74 3.57 21.67
N LEU A 520 -18.49 3.16 21.92
CA LEU A 520 -17.30 3.95 21.58
C LEU A 520 -17.24 4.28 20.09
N ARG A 521 -17.44 3.26 19.25
CA ARG A 521 -17.49 3.38 17.79
C ARG A 521 -18.55 4.36 17.34
N ARG A 522 -19.76 4.32 17.92
CA ARG A 522 -20.84 5.26 17.59
C ARG A 522 -20.45 6.71 17.89
N ARG A 523 -19.80 6.95 19.03
CA ARG A 523 -19.27 8.29 19.40
C ARG A 523 -18.21 8.75 18.42
N ILE A 524 -17.24 7.90 18.09
CA ILE A 524 -16.17 8.21 17.11
C ILE A 524 -16.77 8.54 15.75
N TYR A 525 -17.66 7.69 15.21
CA TYR A 525 -18.26 7.93 13.89
C TYR A 525 -19.14 9.17 13.85
N SER A 526 -19.85 9.48 14.94
CA SER A 526 -20.58 10.73 15.05
C SER A 526 -19.62 11.94 15.00
N GLY A 527 -18.51 11.89 15.75
CA GLY A 527 -17.49 12.94 15.76
C GLY A 527 -16.81 13.13 14.39
N VAL A 528 -16.44 12.03 13.73
CA VAL A 528 -15.89 12.06 12.36
C VAL A 528 -16.90 12.67 11.39
N ARG A 529 -18.19 12.31 11.50
CA ARG A 529 -19.24 12.84 10.61
C ARG A 529 -19.46 14.33 10.79
N THR A 530 -19.49 14.83 12.03
CA THR A 530 -19.65 16.27 12.31
C THR A 530 -18.44 17.08 11.87
N SER A 531 -17.24 16.50 11.97
CA SER A 531 -15.97 17.16 11.66
C SER A 531 -15.45 16.85 10.26
N ALA A 532 -16.17 16.07 9.43
CA ALA A 532 -15.65 15.50 8.19
C ALA A 532 -15.12 16.57 7.22
N PHE A 533 -15.81 17.70 7.11
CA PHE A 533 -15.39 18.83 6.30
C PHE A 533 -14.07 19.44 6.82
N LEU A 534 -13.96 19.70 8.13
CA LEU A 534 -12.74 20.24 8.74
C LEU A 534 -11.55 19.28 8.56
N ILE A 535 -11.78 17.98 8.73
CA ILE A 535 -10.75 16.95 8.50
C ILE A 535 -10.35 16.92 7.02
N THR A 536 -11.31 17.06 6.09
CA THR A 536 -11.02 17.12 4.64
C THR A 536 -10.13 18.32 4.32
N VAL A 537 -10.47 19.50 4.84
CA VAL A 537 -9.66 20.72 4.68
C VAL A 537 -8.28 20.51 5.28
N LEU A 538 -8.18 19.99 6.52
CA LEU A 538 -6.90 19.73 7.18
C LEU A 538 -6.03 18.77 6.37
N VAL A 539 -6.58 17.63 5.93
CA VAL A 539 -5.85 16.63 5.13
C VAL A 539 -5.28 17.29 3.88
N ILE A 540 -6.10 18.03 3.14
CA ILE A 540 -5.67 18.69 1.91
C ILE A 540 -4.68 19.82 2.17
N SER A 541 -4.89 20.63 3.21
CA SER A 541 -3.94 21.66 3.62
C SER A 541 -2.60 21.07 4.00
N VAL A 542 -2.58 19.95 4.72
CA VAL A 542 -1.36 19.21 5.08
C VAL A 542 -0.66 18.69 3.83
N ILE A 543 -1.40 18.14 2.86
CA ILE A 543 -0.81 17.64 1.61
C ILE A 543 -0.32 18.78 0.71
N ILE A 544 -1.09 19.86 0.55
CA ILE A 544 -0.66 21.06 -0.17
C ILE A 544 0.57 21.64 0.52
N TYR A 545 0.61 21.65 1.85
CA TYR A 545 1.78 22.04 2.62
C TYR A 545 2.96 21.12 2.27
N PHE A 546 2.87 19.80 2.44
CA PHE A 546 3.96 18.86 2.09
C PHE A 546 4.34 18.81 0.61
N ARG A 547 3.48 19.29 -0.30
CA ARG A 547 3.77 19.36 -1.75
C ARG A 547 4.34 20.71 -2.17
N ARG A 548 3.89 21.81 -1.55
CA ARG A 548 4.30 23.19 -1.88
C ARG A 548 5.50 23.63 -1.05
N PHE A 549 5.49 23.33 0.24
CA PHE A 549 6.73 23.18 0.96
C PHE A 549 7.31 21.88 0.46
N ASN A 550 8.45 21.98 -0.21
CA ASN A 550 9.39 20.88 -0.16
C ASN A 550 10.10 21.11 1.17
N PRO A 551 9.61 20.57 2.32
CA PRO A 551 10.34 20.72 3.57
C PRO A 551 11.74 20.19 3.39
N GLN A 552 11.99 19.24 2.48
CA GLN A 552 13.34 18.89 2.04
C GLN A 552 14.10 20.08 1.47
N LEU A 553 13.56 20.90 0.56
CA LEU A 553 14.31 22.02 -0.01
C LEU A 553 14.51 23.17 0.99
N GLU A 554 13.50 23.53 1.80
CA GLU A 554 13.66 24.59 2.81
C GLU A 554 14.41 24.11 4.06
N TYR A 555 14.24 22.86 4.51
CA TYR A 555 15.13 22.23 5.49
C TYR A 555 16.52 22.05 4.89
N ASN A 556 16.69 21.68 3.62
CA ASN A 556 18.01 21.60 3.01
C ASN A 556 18.62 22.98 2.80
N LEU A 557 17.85 24.05 2.64
CA LEU A 557 18.33 25.43 2.53
C LEU A 557 18.58 26.04 3.92
N ALA A 558 17.77 25.74 4.92
CA ALA A 558 17.92 26.17 6.31
C ALA A 558 19.00 25.36 7.03
N ALA A 559 19.06 24.04 6.82
CA ALA A 559 20.17 23.19 7.21
C ALA A 559 21.40 23.45 6.34
N ALA A 560 21.31 23.85 5.07
CA ALA A 560 22.49 24.33 4.36
C ALA A 560 22.95 25.69 4.90
N SER A 561 22.06 26.60 5.31
CA SER A 561 22.46 27.87 5.92
C SER A 561 22.99 27.70 7.34
N GLU A 562 22.40 26.79 8.15
CA GLU A 562 22.89 26.38 9.46
C GLU A 562 24.15 25.53 9.37
N ASN A 563 24.27 24.61 8.41
CA ASN A 563 25.49 23.83 8.17
C ASN A 563 26.57 24.68 7.53
N GLN A 564 26.24 25.71 6.75
CA GLN A 564 27.20 26.69 6.25
C GLN A 564 27.63 27.63 7.38
N ALA A 565 26.72 28.07 8.26
CA ALA A 565 27.05 28.81 9.47
C ALA A 565 27.87 27.97 10.47
N TYR A 566 27.57 26.67 10.58
CA TYR A 566 28.28 25.70 11.40
C TYR A 566 29.63 25.32 10.78
N ALA A 567 29.72 25.10 9.46
CA ALA A 567 30.98 24.90 8.73
C ALA A 567 31.85 26.17 8.76
N LEU A 568 31.25 27.36 8.70
CA LEU A 568 31.91 28.65 8.98
C LEU A 568 32.32 28.79 10.45
N SER A 569 31.58 28.19 11.38
CA SER A 569 31.97 28.12 12.81
C SER A 569 33.10 27.11 13.04
N LEU A 570 33.17 26.06 12.22
CA LEU A 570 34.20 25.02 12.25
C LEU A 570 35.48 25.46 11.54
N THR A 571 35.41 26.25 10.46
CA THR A 571 36.61 26.88 9.86
C THR A 571 37.29 27.87 10.81
N LYS A 572 36.55 28.41 11.80
CA LYS A 572 37.09 29.20 12.91
C LYS A 572 37.57 28.37 14.11
N ARG A 573 37.30 27.07 14.17
CA ARG A 573 37.80 26.18 15.23
C ARG A 573 38.98 25.36 14.69
N LYS A 574 40.06 25.29 15.46
CA LYS A 574 41.14 24.31 15.22
C LYS A 574 40.51 22.91 15.12
N PRO A 575 41.02 22.01 14.25
CA PRO A 575 40.55 20.63 14.18
C PRO A 575 40.50 20.03 15.60
N LEU A 576 39.36 19.45 15.95
CA LEU A 576 39.10 18.87 17.27
C LEU A 576 40.12 17.76 17.55
N ARG A 577 40.58 17.69 18.81
CA ARG A 577 41.63 16.73 19.20
C ARG A 577 41.06 15.31 19.14
N HIS A 578 41.80 14.43 18.46
CA HIS A 578 41.69 12.98 18.55
C HIS A 578 41.78 12.50 20.02
N PRO A 579 41.30 11.27 20.36
CA PRO A 579 41.20 10.85 21.76
C PRO A 579 42.49 11.10 22.54
N ASP A 580 42.39 11.61 23.78
CA ASP A 580 43.55 11.77 24.66
C ASP A 580 44.03 10.39 25.13
N VAL A 581 44.76 9.71 24.25
CA VAL A 581 45.28 8.36 24.45
C VAL A 581 46.11 8.28 25.74
N PRO A 582 47.01 9.22 26.07
CA PRO A 582 47.69 9.25 27.37
C PRO A 582 46.73 9.29 28.56
N ALA A 583 45.66 10.09 28.51
CA ALA A 583 44.64 10.10 29.57
C ALA A 583 43.91 8.76 29.69
N LEU A 584 43.62 8.08 28.58
CA LEU A 584 43.01 6.75 28.60
C LEU A 584 43.90 5.70 29.26
N PHE A 585 45.22 5.72 29.02
CA PHE A 585 46.16 4.83 29.74
C PHE A 585 46.08 5.04 31.25
N ARG A 586 46.07 6.30 31.71
CA ARG A 586 45.95 6.64 33.14
C ARG A 586 44.62 6.16 33.72
N VAL A 587 43.51 6.44 33.07
CA VAL A 587 42.15 6.14 33.57
C VAL A 587 41.84 4.64 33.52
N MET A 588 42.43 3.89 32.59
CA MET A 588 42.31 2.43 32.49
C MET A 588 43.33 1.67 33.35
N GLY A 589 44.30 2.35 33.96
CA GLY A 589 45.35 1.72 34.76
C GLY A 589 46.31 0.85 33.93
N VAL A 590 46.48 1.17 32.64
CA VAL A 590 47.36 0.45 31.72
C VAL A 590 48.66 1.24 31.54
N ARG A 591 49.81 0.55 31.57
CA ARG A 591 51.11 1.19 31.33
C ARG A 591 51.32 1.49 29.85
N GLU A 592 51.77 2.70 29.52
CA GLU A 592 52.08 3.08 28.14
C GLU A 592 53.16 2.16 27.51
N PRO A 593 53.10 1.87 26.20
CA PRO A 593 54.07 1.03 25.54
C PRO A 593 55.42 1.73 25.39
N ASP A 594 56.52 1.01 25.60
CA ASP A 594 57.86 1.49 25.25
C ASP A 594 57.99 1.62 23.72
N THR A 595 58.21 2.85 23.25
CA THR A 595 58.22 3.22 21.83
C THR A 595 59.54 2.91 21.12
N SER A 596 60.57 2.46 21.86
CA SER A 596 61.92 2.22 21.33
C SER A 596 62.12 0.84 20.67
N ALA A 597 61.20 -0.12 20.88
CA ALA A 597 61.36 -1.49 20.40
C ALA A 597 60.53 -1.79 19.14
N ALA A 598 61.20 -2.10 18.02
CA ALA A 598 60.54 -2.62 16.82
C ALA A 598 59.92 -4.00 17.11
N ARG A 599 58.60 -4.13 16.98
CA ARG A 599 57.86 -5.38 17.25
C ARG A 599 57.54 -6.12 15.96
N LYS A 600 57.48 -7.47 16.04
CA LYS A 600 57.25 -8.35 14.89
C LYS A 600 55.84 -8.14 14.32
N ARG A 601 55.75 -7.81 13.03
CA ARG A 601 54.48 -7.55 12.33
C ARG A 601 53.68 -8.85 12.20
N ALA A 602 52.39 -8.80 12.51
CA ALA A 602 51.47 -9.90 12.27
C ALA A 602 50.33 -9.40 11.37
N VAL A 603 50.34 -9.76 10.10
CA VAL A 603 49.22 -9.46 9.20
C VAL A 603 48.16 -10.56 9.34
N PHE A 604 46.91 -10.15 9.50
CA PHE A 604 45.75 -11.01 9.72
C PHE A 604 44.99 -11.25 8.41
N PHE A 605 44.14 -12.28 8.37
CA PHE A 605 43.35 -12.68 7.19
C PHE A 605 44.15 -12.77 5.87
N GLN A 606 45.36 -13.32 5.92
CA GLN A 606 46.22 -13.46 4.74
C GLN A 606 45.48 -14.20 3.61
N GLY A 607 45.61 -13.68 2.38
CA GLY A 607 44.92 -14.22 1.20
C GLY A 607 43.45 -13.80 1.05
N THR A 608 42.91 -13.00 1.97
CA THR A 608 41.58 -12.39 1.81
C THR A 608 41.63 -11.24 0.81
N ARG A 609 40.91 -11.43 -0.31
CA ARG A 609 40.66 -10.44 -1.35
C ARG A 609 39.21 -10.01 -1.20
N GLY A 610 38.98 -9.05 -0.31
CA GLY A 610 37.67 -8.63 0.12
C GLY A 610 37.21 -7.33 -0.51
N VAL A 611 35.90 -7.10 -0.50
CA VAL A 611 35.28 -5.83 -0.84
C VAL A 611 34.17 -5.52 0.17
N ASN A 612 34.00 -4.26 0.55
CA ASN A 612 32.82 -3.86 1.31
C ASN A 612 31.59 -3.92 0.40
N TYR A 613 30.55 -4.57 0.89
CA TYR A 613 29.30 -4.71 0.16
C TYR A 613 28.22 -3.91 0.87
N THR A 614 28.02 -2.67 0.45
CA THR A 614 27.06 -1.75 1.08
C THR A 614 25.64 -1.88 0.52
N LYS A 615 25.49 -2.54 -0.64
CA LYS A 615 24.18 -2.85 -1.23
C LYS A 615 23.30 -3.62 -0.24
N GLY A 616 22.18 -3.00 0.14
CA GLY A 616 21.21 -3.55 1.09
C GLY A 616 21.31 -2.99 2.51
N HIS A 617 22.34 -2.21 2.84
CA HIS A 617 22.49 -1.61 4.18
C HIS A 617 21.45 -0.50 4.43
N ASN A 618 21.38 0.50 3.55
CA ASN A 618 20.41 1.62 3.63
C ASN A 618 19.22 1.42 2.70
N TRP A 619 18.53 0.30 2.86
CA TRP A 619 17.51 -0.14 1.92
C TRP A 619 16.34 0.84 1.75
N SER A 620 15.99 1.59 2.80
CA SER A 620 14.93 2.61 2.78
C SER A 620 15.27 3.82 1.90
N ARG A 621 16.54 3.96 1.48
CA ARG A 621 17.00 5.04 0.61
C ARG A 621 17.20 4.59 -0.84
N ARG A 622 17.09 3.29 -1.13
CA ARG A 622 17.42 2.71 -2.44
C ARG A 622 16.15 2.35 -3.22
N TYR A 623 16.03 2.90 -4.42
CA TYR A 623 14.91 2.66 -5.34
C TYR A 623 15.41 2.32 -6.75
N PRO A 624 15.05 1.15 -7.33
CA PRO A 624 14.24 0.08 -6.74
C PRO A 624 14.97 -0.66 -5.59
N ALA A 625 14.22 -1.45 -4.83
CA ALA A 625 14.78 -2.28 -3.75
C ALA A 625 15.84 -3.25 -4.31
N PHE A 626 16.84 -3.55 -3.48
CA PHE A 626 17.91 -4.48 -3.85
C PHE A 626 17.35 -5.90 -4.00
N THR A 627 17.59 -6.54 -5.13
CA THR A 627 17.05 -7.88 -5.42
C THR A 627 18.09 -8.97 -5.27
N LYS A 628 17.63 -10.20 -5.06
CA LYS A 628 18.50 -11.38 -5.08
C LYS A 628 19.16 -11.60 -6.44
N HIS A 629 18.50 -11.28 -7.55
CA HIS A 629 19.10 -11.40 -8.88
C HIS A 629 20.32 -10.49 -9.03
N GLU A 630 20.22 -9.24 -8.55
CA GLU A 630 21.36 -8.32 -8.52
C GLU A 630 22.49 -8.83 -7.63
N LEU A 631 22.15 -9.34 -6.45
CA LEU A 631 23.11 -9.94 -5.51
C LEU A 631 23.87 -11.11 -6.16
N GLU A 632 23.16 -12.07 -6.75
CA GLU A 632 23.76 -13.24 -7.39
C GLU A 632 24.62 -12.84 -8.60
N ALA A 633 24.19 -11.85 -9.38
CA ALA A 633 24.97 -11.31 -10.48
C ALA A 633 26.25 -10.60 -10.00
N ASP A 634 26.18 -9.84 -8.91
CA ASP A 634 27.34 -9.20 -8.29
C ASP A 634 28.33 -10.24 -7.76
N LEU A 635 27.87 -11.24 -6.99
CA LEU A 635 28.70 -12.31 -6.45
C LEU A 635 29.37 -13.12 -7.58
N ALA A 636 28.64 -13.43 -8.66
CA ALA A 636 29.19 -14.12 -9.82
C ALA A 636 30.28 -13.30 -10.53
N LYS A 637 30.15 -11.96 -10.56
CA LYS A 637 31.18 -11.07 -11.10
C LYS A 637 32.38 -10.98 -10.15
N MET A 638 32.16 -10.81 -8.85
CA MET A 638 33.22 -10.81 -7.82
C MET A 638 34.10 -12.06 -7.90
N ARG A 639 33.49 -13.25 -8.06
CA ARG A 639 34.26 -14.49 -8.21
C ARG A 639 35.15 -14.48 -9.44
N ARG A 640 34.65 -13.97 -10.57
CA ARG A 640 35.41 -13.89 -11.83
C ARG A 640 36.61 -12.96 -11.72
N THR A 641 36.51 -11.90 -10.92
CA THR A 641 37.60 -10.94 -10.69
C THR A 641 38.56 -11.39 -9.58
N GLY A 642 38.34 -12.56 -8.97
CA GLY A 642 39.21 -13.13 -7.93
C GLY A 642 38.92 -12.63 -6.50
N ILE A 643 37.83 -11.90 -6.29
CA ILE A 643 37.32 -11.55 -4.95
C ILE A 643 36.77 -12.82 -4.29
N ASN A 644 37.18 -13.06 -3.05
CA ASN A 644 36.87 -14.28 -2.30
C ASN A 644 36.20 -14.02 -0.93
N ALA A 645 35.98 -12.76 -0.58
CA ALA A 645 35.27 -12.36 0.62
C ALA A 645 34.47 -11.08 0.41
N ILE A 646 33.41 -10.91 1.17
CA ILE A 646 32.74 -9.61 1.35
C ILE A 646 32.74 -9.22 2.82
N ARG A 647 32.77 -7.92 3.07
CA ARG A 647 32.39 -7.35 4.35
C ARG A 647 30.94 -6.93 4.26
N HIS A 648 30.10 -7.52 5.12
CA HIS A 648 28.66 -7.29 5.18
C HIS A 648 28.31 -6.59 6.48
N PHE A 649 27.48 -5.55 6.41
CA PHE A 649 27.05 -4.78 7.58
C PHE A 649 25.65 -5.22 8.00
N GLY A 650 25.53 -5.73 9.23
CA GLY A 650 24.26 -6.21 9.79
C GLY A 650 24.16 -6.01 11.30
N PRO A 651 23.05 -6.44 11.93
CA PRO A 651 21.93 -7.16 11.30
C PRO A 651 21.04 -6.28 10.40
N GLY A 652 20.46 -6.91 9.37
CA GLY A 652 19.58 -6.24 8.43
C GLY A 652 18.64 -7.20 7.70
N ILE A 653 17.64 -6.63 7.02
CA ILE A 653 16.61 -7.41 6.31
C ILE A 653 17.19 -8.32 5.21
N TYR A 654 18.32 -7.93 4.62
CA TYR A 654 19.01 -8.67 3.56
C TYR A 654 19.95 -9.77 4.04
N ASP A 655 20.17 -9.92 5.36
CA ASP A 655 21.07 -10.94 5.90
C ASP A 655 20.75 -12.33 5.38
N TYR A 656 19.45 -12.69 5.34
CA TYR A 656 19.01 -13.99 4.85
C TYR A 656 19.47 -14.24 3.40
N ASN A 657 19.25 -13.25 2.52
CA ASN A 657 19.62 -13.36 1.11
C ASN A 657 21.14 -13.34 0.92
N ILE A 658 21.84 -12.39 1.55
CA ILE A 658 23.29 -12.20 1.43
C ILE A 658 24.04 -13.44 1.93
N LEU A 659 23.72 -13.92 3.13
CA LEU A 659 24.40 -15.08 3.71
C LEU A 659 24.13 -16.37 2.90
N ARG A 660 22.90 -16.57 2.43
CA ARG A 660 22.56 -17.74 1.59
C ARG A 660 23.27 -17.69 0.23
N ALA A 661 23.27 -16.53 -0.42
CA ALA A 661 23.88 -16.37 -1.74
C ALA A 661 25.41 -16.47 -1.67
N THR A 662 26.04 -15.84 -0.67
CA THR A 662 27.50 -15.94 -0.45
C THR A 662 27.94 -17.36 -0.10
N ALA A 663 27.18 -18.08 0.74
CA ALA A 663 27.43 -19.49 1.03
C ALA A 663 27.43 -20.36 -0.24
N ARG A 664 26.42 -20.18 -1.11
CA ARG A 664 26.32 -20.89 -2.41
C ARG A 664 27.44 -20.49 -3.37
N ALA A 665 27.79 -19.22 -3.39
CA ALA A 665 28.87 -18.69 -4.20
C ALA A 665 30.25 -19.11 -3.66
N GLY A 666 30.37 -19.63 -2.45
CA GLY A 666 31.67 -19.91 -1.82
C GLY A 666 32.47 -18.64 -1.51
N ILE A 667 31.79 -17.51 -1.33
CA ILE A 667 32.39 -16.24 -0.90
C ILE A 667 32.30 -16.16 0.61
N ARG A 668 33.42 -15.84 1.27
CA ARG A 668 33.49 -15.70 2.73
C ARG A 668 32.84 -14.39 3.18
N VAL A 669 32.22 -14.38 4.35
CA VAL A 669 31.57 -13.20 4.91
C VAL A 669 32.30 -12.76 6.18
N HIS A 670 32.74 -11.51 6.18
CA HIS A 670 33.18 -10.82 7.38
C HIS A 670 31.98 -10.00 7.86
N TYR A 671 31.34 -10.49 8.92
CA TYR A 671 30.10 -9.91 9.40
C TYR A 671 30.43 -8.76 10.36
N THR A 672 29.99 -7.56 10.00
CA THR A 672 30.29 -6.33 10.72
C THR A 672 29.04 -5.77 11.38
N PHE A 673 29.15 -5.51 12.67
CA PHE A 673 28.18 -4.76 13.45
C PHE A 673 28.53 -3.28 13.38
N TRP A 674 27.61 -2.46 12.89
CA TRP A 674 27.79 -1.02 12.91
C TRP A 674 27.57 -0.50 14.32
N VAL A 675 28.56 0.19 14.87
CA VAL A 675 28.51 0.75 16.22
C VAL A 675 28.15 2.24 16.10
N PRO A 676 26.90 2.66 16.38
CA PRO A 676 26.44 4.01 16.02
C PRO A 676 27.13 5.10 16.84
N GLU A 677 27.37 6.25 16.20
CA GLU A 677 27.98 7.43 16.82
C GLU A 677 27.06 8.09 17.86
N THR A 678 25.75 7.84 17.76
CA THR A 678 24.71 8.43 18.63
C THR A 678 24.56 7.74 19.98
N VAL A 679 25.18 6.57 20.19
CA VAL A 679 25.12 5.85 21.46
C VAL A 679 26.08 6.49 22.45
N ASP A 680 25.54 7.05 23.54
CA ASP A 680 26.29 7.62 24.66
C ASP A 680 26.52 6.54 25.75
N PHE A 681 27.75 6.03 25.83
CA PHE A 681 28.11 4.95 26.78
C PHE A 681 28.17 5.40 28.24
N LEU A 682 28.11 6.71 28.50
CA LEU A 682 28.18 7.26 29.84
C LEU A 682 26.77 7.52 30.39
N ASN A 683 25.93 8.23 29.64
CA ASN A 683 24.62 8.69 30.10
C ASN A 683 23.45 7.82 29.65
N ASP A 684 23.62 6.99 28.60
CA ASP A 684 22.57 6.14 28.04
C ASP A 684 23.01 4.66 27.97
N GLN A 685 23.10 4.04 29.14
CA GLN A 685 23.46 2.63 29.26
C GLN A 685 22.42 1.70 28.62
N SER A 686 21.14 2.09 28.58
CA SER A 686 20.08 1.28 27.97
C SER A 686 20.33 1.04 26.48
N SER A 687 20.63 2.11 25.73
CA SER A 687 20.95 1.97 24.30
C SER A 687 22.20 1.13 24.04
N ALA A 688 23.21 1.23 24.90
CA ALA A 688 24.43 0.41 24.78
C ALA A 688 24.18 -1.07 25.09
N ASP A 689 23.30 -1.38 26.05
CA ASP A 689 22.89 -2.74 26.40
C ASP A 689 21.97 -3.35 25.34
N GLU A 690 21.05 -2.57 24.76
CA GLU A 690 20.23 -2.99 23.61
C GLU A 690 21.09 -3.37 22.41
N LEU A 691 22.07 -2.52 22.05
CA LEU A 691 23.03 -2.81 20.99
C LEU A 691 23.83 -4.10 21.27
N ALA A 692 24.31 -4.28 22.51
CA ALA A 692 25.00 -5.50 22.91
C ALA A 692 24.10 -6.74 22.81
N GLY A 693 22.84 -6.64 23.23
CA GLY A 693 21.84 -7.69 23.13
C GLY A 693 21.58 -8.11 21.68
N GLU A 694 21.43 -7.15 20.78
CA GLU A 694 21.23 -7.38 19.34
C GLU A 694 22.43 -8.09 18.71
N ILE A 695 23.66 -7.64 19.01
CA ILE A 695 24.90 -8.27 18.54
C ILE A 695 24.96 -9.73 19.01
N LEU A 696 24.75 -9.99 20.30
CA LEU A 696 24.85 -11.35 20.86
C LEU A 696 23.77 -12.29 20.35
N ALA A 697 22.53 -11.80 20.19
CA ALA A 697 21.45 -12.57 19.58
C ALA A 697 21.79 -12.96 18.13
N THR A 698 22.38 -12.02 17.38
CA THR A 698 22.80 -12.25 15.99
C THR A 698 23.94 -13.27 15.91
N VAL A 699 24.97 -13.14 16.74
CA VAL A 699 26.07 -14.12 16.80
C VAL A 699 25.54 -15.50 17.16
N SER A 700 24.67 -15.61 18.18
CA SER A 700 24.07 -16.88 18.59
C SER A 700 23.26 -17.55 17.48
N LYS A 701 22.50 -16.77 16.71
CA LYS A 701 21.72 -17.23 15.56
C LYS A 701 22.59 -17.71 14.40
N LEU A 702 23.72 -17.06 14.16
CA LEU A 702 24.53 -17.23 12.95
C LEU A 702 25.82 -18.05 13.14
N GLN A 703 26.19 -18.40 14.38
CA GLN A 703 27.42 -19.15 14.70
C GLN A 703 27.60 -20.47 13.92
N TYR A 704 26.52 -21.11 13.47
CA TYR A 704 26.59 -22.37 12.71
C TYR A 704 26.90 -22.16 11.22
N GLN A 705 26.88 -20.91 10.72
CA GLN A 705 27.14 -20.60 9.32
C GLN A 705 28.64 -20.51 9.04
N LYS A 706 29.24 -21.61 8.57
CA LYS A 706 30.70 -21.74 8.39
C LYS A 706 31.34 -20.76 7.39
N HIS A 707 30.55 -20.17 6.48
CA HIS A 707 31.05 -19.20 5.50
C HIS A 707 31.21 -17.78 6.09
N ILE A 708 30.59 -17.49 7.23
CA ILE A 708 30.96 -16.34 8.06
C ILE A 708 32.30 -16.69 8.71
N VAL A 709 33.30 -15.83 8.58
CA VAL A 709 34.68 -16.13 9.02
C VAL A 709 35.21 -15.18 10.08
N SER A 710 34.48 -14.11 10.41
CA SER A 710 34.82 -13.21 11.51
C SER A 710 33.62 -12.39 11.98
N TRP A 711 33.67 -11.96 13.25
CA TRP A 711 32.78 -10.96 13.82
C TRP A 711 33.54 -9.65 13.99
N ASN A 712 33.09 -8.57 13.36
CA ASN A 712 33.77 -7.28 13.42
C ASN A 712 32.87 -6.22 14.06
N LEU A 713 33.42 -5.44 14.99
CA LEU A 713 32.81 -4.24 15.54
C LEU A 713 33.32 -3.04 14.74
N GLY A 714 32.48 -2.53 13.84
CA GLY A 714 32.86 -1.53 12.81
C GLY A 714 32.78 -0.08 13.26
N ASN A 715 32.89 0.84 12.28
CA ASN A 715 32.76 2.30 12.41
C ASN A 715 33.92 3.04 13.12
N ALA A 716 35.05 2.38 13.41
CA ALA A 716 36.20 3.01 14.10
C ALA A 716 35.78 3.88 15.30
N ALA A 717 34.83 3.36 16.08
CA ALA A 717 33.88 4.21 16.77
C ALA A 717 34.49 5.02 17.93
N ILE A 718 35.70 4.69 18.39
CA ILE A 718 36.42 5.46 19.41
C ILE A 718 37.18 6.68 18.84
N GLN A 719 37.40 6.74 17.52
CA GLN A 719 38.16 7.81 16.83
C GLN A 719 37.27 8.82 16.06
N ARG A 720 35.97 8.50 15.86
CA ARG A 720 35.02 9.36 15.15
C ARG A 720 34.75 10.67 15.91
N HIS A 721 34.79 11.79 15.18
CA HIS A 721 34.71 13.16 15.71
C HIS A 721 33.41 13.49 16.47
N ARG A 722 32.32 12.74 16.26
CA ARG A 722 31.01 13.00 16.87
C ARG A 722 30.79 12.34 18.24
N ARG A 723 31.72 11.52 18.74
CA ARG A 723 31.51 10.65 19.91
C ARG A 723 32.09 11.15 21.24
N SER A 724 32.45 12.43 21.30
CA SER A 724 32.93 13.17 22.48
C SER A 724 34.42 13.08 22.84
N GLU A 725 34.96 14.24 23.25
CA GLU A 725 36.33 14.45 23.75
C GLU A 725 36.49 13.95 25.20
N ARG A 726 35.42 13.44 25.83
CA ARG A 726 35.42 13.10 27.26
C ARG A 726 36.04 11.72 27.47
N THR A 727 37.20 11.70 28.12
CA THR A 727 37.89 10.47 28.54
C THR A 727 36.99 9.51 29.33
N ALA A 728 36.02 10.03 30.10
CA ALA A 728 35.06 9.22 30.86
C ALA A 728 34.12 8.37 29.99
N GLU A 729 33.66 8.89 28.85
CA GLU A 729 32.79 8.15 27.93
C GLU A 729 33.60 7.11 27.14
N GLN A 730 34.79 7.50 26.65
CA GLN A 730 35.72 6.60 25.99
C GLN A 730 36.13 5.42 26.91
N LYS A 731 36.28 5.66 28.22
CA LYS A 731 36.46 4.61 29.23
C LYS A 731 35.28 3.63 29.25
N GLN A 732 34.05 4.13 29.28
CA GLN A 732 32.86 3.27 29.29
C GLN A 732 32.72 2.47 27.99
N TYR A 733 33.03 3.07 26.84
CA TYR A 733 33.09 2.35 25.57
C TYR A 733 34.12 1.21 25.61
N LEU A 734 35.32 1.42 26.17
CA LEU A 734 36.33 0.36 26.29
C LEU A 734 35.88 -0.77 27.24
N ILE A 735 35.19 -0.44 28.33
CA ILE A 735 34.59 -1.43 29.24
C ILE A 735 33.49 -2.22 28.52
N TRP A 736 32.62 -1.55 27.78
CA TRP A 736 31.59 -2.17 26.96
C TRP A 736 32.21 -3.09 25.91
N LEU A 737 33.25 -2.62 25.21
CA LEU A 737 33.99 -3.35 24.18
C LEU A 737 34.62 -4.64 24.75
N LYS A 738 35.17 -4.58 25.98
CA LYS A 738 35.64 -5.77 26.69
C LYS A 738 34.51 -6.76 26.94
N LYS A 739 33.41 -6.30 27.55
CA LYS A 739 32.26 -7.17 27.91
C LYS A 739 31.67 -7.85 26.67
N ILE A 740 31.47 -7.10 25.59
CA ILE A 740 30.86 -7.62 24.37
C ILE A 740 31.78 -8.61 23.64
N SER A 741 33.08 -8.30 23.51
CA SER A 741 34.04 -9.21 22.85
C SER A 741 34.21 -10.54 23.60
N GLU A 742 34.22 -10.51 24.94
CA GLU A 742 34.22 -11.71 25.79
C GLU A 742 32.90 -12.50 25.70
N ALA A 743 31.76 -11.81 25.57
CA ALA A 743 30.47 -12.45 25.39
C ALA A 743 30.35 -13.12 24.00
N ILE A 744 30.79 -12.45 22.92
CA ILE A 744 30.86 -13.05 21.58
C ILE A 744 31.73 -14.31 21.61
N ARG A 745 32.92 -14.25 22.24
CA ARG A 745 33.83 -15.40 22.39
C ARG A 745 33.19 -16.59 23.12
N ARG A 746 32.34 -16.32 24.11
CA ARG A 746 31.63 -17.36 24.87
C ARG A 746 30.60 -18.09 24.01
N ILE A 747 29.95 -17.37 23.10
CA ILE A 747 28.97 -17.94 22.16
C ILE A 747 29.69 -18.66 21.01
N ASP A 748 30.63 -17.99 20.36
CA ASP A 748 31.38 -18.51 19.21
C ASP A 748 32.89 -18.43 19.46
N ARG A 749 33.47 -19.59 19.83
CA ARG A 749 34.91 -19.72 20.06
C ARG A 749 35.72 -19.90 18.77
N SER A 750 35.06 -20.21 17.66
CA SER A 750 35.72 -20.67 16.43
C SER A 750 36.19 -19.54 15.53
N ARG A 751 35.57 -18.35 15.65
CA ARG A 751 35.82 -17.21 14.77
C ARG A 751 36.52 -16.08 15.52
N PRO A 752 37.40 -15.33 14.84
CA PRO A 752 38.00 -14.15 15.42
C PRO A 752 36.99 -13.01 15.57
N VAL A 753 37.17 -12.23 16.63
CA VAL A 753 36.50 -10.96 16.92
C VAL A 753 37.48 -9.83 16.63
N THR A 754 37.08 -8.90 15.76
CA THR A 754 37.92 -7.75 15.35
C THR A 754 37.22 -6.43 15.63
N VAL A 755 37.99 -5.36 15.72
CA VAL A 755 37.48 -3.99 15.89
C VAL A 755 38.13 -3.06 14.88
N ASP A 756 37.36 -2.13 14.33
CA ASP A 756 37.90 -1.12 13.42
C ASP A 756 38.62 0.01 14.15
N LEU A 757 39.70 0.52 13.54
CA LEU A 757 40.42 1.73 13.92
C LEU A 757 40.77 2.54 12.68
N GLU A 758 40.63 3.85 12.76
CA GLU A 758 41.14 4.77 11.73
C GLU A 758 42.67 4.76 11.75
N LEU A 759 43.28 4.73 10.56
CA LEU A 759 44.73 4.73 10.40
C LEU A 759 45.29 6.16 10.51
N ASN A 760 45.82 6.50 11.68
CA ASN A 760 46.40 7.80 12.01
C ASN A 760 47.55 7.65 13.02
N ALA A 761 48.15 8.76 13.46
CA ALA A 761 49.32 8.75 14.34
C ALA A 761 49.09 8.06 15.70
N GLU A 762 47.84 7.97 16.16
CA GLU A 762 47.46 7.41 17.47
C GLU A 762 47.14 5.91 17.41
N THR A 763 46.84 5.38 16.21
CA THR A 763 46.45 3.98 16.00
C THR A 763 47.35 2.97 16.73
N PRO A 764 48.71 3.07 16.71
CA PRO A 764 49.57 2.10 17.39
C PRO A 764 49.35 2.05 18.90
N ASN A 765 49.22 3.21 19.55
CA ASN A 765 49.04 3.31 20.99
C ASN A 765 47.63 2.86 21.39
N LEU A 766 46.62 3.23 20.60
CA LEU A 766 45.24 2.86 20.85
C LEU A 766 45.00 1.36 20.66
N ALA A 767 45.55 0.75 19.61
CA ALA A 767 45.49 -0.70 19.40
C ALA A 767 46.17 -1.45 20.56
N TYR A 768 47.31 -0.93 21.05
CA TYR A 768 47.97 -1.50 22.22
C TYR A 768 47.09 -1.41 23.47
N LEU A 769 46.49 -0.25 23.75
CA LEU A 769 45.58 -0.06 24.89
C LEU A 769 44.38 -1.01 24.82
N ILE A 770 43.69 -1.08 23.67
CA ILE A 770 42.52 -1.95 23.49
C ILE A 770 42.91 -3.41 23.73
N ARG A 771 44.08 -3.84 23.25
CA ARG A 771 44.55 -5.22 23.46
C ARG A 771 44.78 -5.57 24.93
N GLN A 772 45.22 -4.60 25.75
CA GLN A 772 45.38 -4.79 27.20
C GLN A 772 44.04 -4.84 27.93
N VAL A 773 43.08 -4.01 27.51
CA VAL A 773 41.77 -3.90 28.15
C VAL A 773 40.82 -5.03 27.74
N ALA A 774 40.79 -5.34 26.45
CA ALA A 774 39.90 -6.30 25.80
C ALA A 774 40.74 -7.36 25.05
N PRO A 775 41.36 -8.32 25.76
CA PRO A 775 42.21 -9.34 25.15
C PRO A 775 41.45 -10.32 24.25
N ALA A 776 40.12 -10.35 24.37
CA ALA A 776 39.23 -11.07 23.47
C ALA A 776 39.03 -10.38 22.10
N ILE A 777 39.95 -9.53 21.66
CA ILE A 777 39.99 -8.98 20.30
C ILE A 777 41.24 -9.53 19.61
N ASP A 778 41.06 -10.25 18.50
CA ASP A 778 42.15 -10.96 17.83
C ASP A 778 42.96 -10.06 16.88
N ALA A 779 42.29 -9.11 16.23
CA ALA A 779 42.91 -8.22 15.24
C ALA A 779 42.17 -6.90 15.08
N PHE A 780 42.86 -5.92 14.50
CA PHE A 780 42.35 -4.57 14.23
C PHE A 780 42.14 -4.34 12.73
N GLY A 781 40.94 -3.90 12.36
CA GLY A 781 40.60 -3.50 11.00
C GLY A 781 40.98 -2.04 10.76
N LEU A 782 41.96 -1.79 9.91
CA LEU A 782 42.42 -0.44 9.62
C LEU A 782 41.53 0.21 8.57
N VAL A 783 40.97 1.37 8.91
CA VAL A 783 40.13 2.22 8.06
C VAL A 783 40.97 3.39 7.55
N LEU A 784 41.07 3.50 6.23
CA LEU A 784 41.71 4.62 5.56
C LEU A 784 40.64 5.47 4.86
N SER A 785 40.19 6.52 5.55
CA SER A 785 39.09 7.40 5.14
C SER A 785 39.41 8.18 3.85
N ASP A 786 40.67 8.56 3.68
CA ASP A 786 41.19 9.17 2.45
C ASP A 786 41.69 8.07 1.50
N TYR A 787 40.78 7.58 0.66
CA TYR A 787 40.99 6.39 -0.17
C TYR A 787 42.03 6.59 -1.29
N GLU A 788 42.43 7.84 -1.59
CA GLU A 788 43.47 8.15 -2.57
C GLU A 788 44.86 8.28 -1.94
N ARG A 789 44.93 8.51 -0.63
CA ARG A 789 46.20 8.69 0.08
C ARG A 789 46.87 7.35 0.38
N ARG A 790 48.18 7.30 0.17
CA ARG A 790 48.99 6.12 0.52
C ARG A 790 49.00 5.90 2.05
N PRO A 791 48.88 4.64 2.52
CA PRO A 791 49.05 4.34 3.94
C PRO A 791 50.42 4.79 4.46
N ASP A 792 50.46 5.40 5.64
CA ASP A 792 51.72 5.77 6.29
C ASP A 792 52.43 4.51 6.82
N GLU A 793 53.43 4.06 6.07
CA GLU A 793 54.25 2.90 6.41
C GLU A 793 54.90 3.04 7.79
N GLY A 794 55.29 4.24 8.21
CA GLY A 794 55.90 4.51 9.51
C GLY A 794 54.97 4.19 10.68
N ILE A 795 53.68 4.46 10.53
CA ILE A 795 52.63 4.12 11.50
C ILE A 795 52.42 2.61 11.53
N LEU A 796 52.35 1.96 10.36
CA LEU A 796 52.23 0.50 10.26
C LEU A 796 53.42 -0.22 10.90
N ARG A 797 54.65 0.33 10.80
CA ARG A 797 55.84 -0.27 11.47
C ARG A 797 55.72 -0.25 12.99
N LYS A 798 55.07 0.77 13.56
CA LYS A 798 54.88 0.94 15.01
C LYS A 798 53.72 0.10 15.55
N LEU A 799 52.83 -0.39 14.67
CA LEU A 799 51.66 -1.16 15.08
C LEU A 799 52.05 -2.56 15.57
N ALA A 800 51.98 -2.75 16.87
CA ALA A 800 52.35 -3.98 17.57
C ALA A 800 51.18 -4.97 17.75
N ALA A 801 50.24 -5.02 16.81
CA ALA A 801 49.04 -5.82 16.91
C ALA A 801 48.66 -6.44 15.55
N PRO A 802 47.99 -7.62 15.54
CA PRO A 802 47.46 -8.18 14.31
C PRO A 802 46.50 -7.23 13.62
N PHE A 803 46.69 -7.01 12.33
CA PHE A 803 45.84 -6.08 11.58
C PHE A 803 45.53 -6.56 10.17
N TYR A 804 44.49 -5.97 9.59
CA TYR A 804 44.09 -6.10 8.19
C TYR A 804 43.49 -4.76 7.73
N PHE A 805 43.32 -4.54 6.43
CA PHE A 805 42.66 -3.34 5.94
C PHE A 805 41.16 -3.58 5.86
N SER A 806 40.36 -2.98 6.75
CA SER A 806 38.90 -3.14 6.74
C SER A 806 38.20 -2.14 5.83
N TYR A 807 38.89 -1.07 5.42
CA TYR A 807 38.46 -0.13 4.40
C TYR A 807 39.68 0.56 3.77
N ILE A 808 39.94 0.32 2.49
CA ILE A 808 41.05 0.93 1.75
C ILE A 808 40.70 1.13 0.27
N GLY A 809 41.15 2.23 -0.35
CA GLY A 809 41.01 2.43 -1.79
C GLY A 809 41.93 1.52 -2.62
N ALA A 810 41.53 1.21 -3.85
CA ALA A 810 42.31 0.34 -4.73
C ALA A 810 43.72 0.89 -5.03
N ASN A 811 43.83 2.20 -5.26
CA ASN A 811 45.11 2.87 -5.51
C ASN A 811 46.00 2.84 -4.26
N ALA A 812 45.45 3.23 -3.10
CA ALA A 812 46.16 3.20 -1.83
C ALA A 812 46.68 1.80 -1.46
N PHE A 813 45.90 0.75 -1.77
CA PHE A 813 46.34 -0.63 -1.58
C PHE A 813 47.43 -1.05 -2.57
N ALA A 814 47.31 -0.68 -3.85
CA ALA A 814 48.33 -0.95 -4.85
C ALA A 814 49.69 -0.34 -4.46
N ASP A 815 49.69 0.86 -3.85
CA ASP A 815 50.90 1.57 -3.41
C ASP A 815 51.41 1.14 -2.01
N SER A 816 50.67 0.29 -1.29
CA SER A 816 51.07 -0.20 0.02
C SER A 816 52.19 -1.24 -0.06
N GLY A 817 53.10 -1.19 0.93
CA GLY A 817 54.13 -2.22 1.14
C GLY A 817 53.59 -3.51 1.75
N GLU A 818 52.36 -3.51 2.30
CA GLU A 818 51.78 -4.61 3.08
C GLU A 818 50.71 -5.39 2.29
N ARG A 819 51.01 -5.75 1.04
CA ARG A 819 50.10 -6.47 0.13
C ARG A 819 49.70 -7.88 0.57
N ARG A 820 50.33 -8.42 1.63
CA ARG A 820 50.00 -9.73 2.22
C ARG A 820 48.88 -9.66 3.26
N ALA A 821 48.57 -8.47 3.79
CA ALA A 821 47.46 -8.30 4.72
C ALA A 821 46.13 -8.57 4.04
N GLY A 822 45.19 -9.19 4.76
CA GLY A 822 43.81 -9.26 4.31
C GLY A 822 43.25 -7.85 4.08
N MET A 823 42.39 -7.71 3.08
CA MET A 823 41.93 -6.39 2.67
C MET A 823 40.47 -6.39 2.24
N PHE A 824 39.81 -5.25 2.48
CA PHE A 824 38.47 -4.92 1.99
C PHE A 824 38.53 -3.59 1.27
N ILE A 825 38.32 -3.63 -0.04
CA ILE A 825 38.20 -2.41 -0.84
C ILE A 825 36.98 -1.61 -0.41
N SER A 826 37.13 -0.28 -0.39
CA SER A 826 36.14 0.75 -0.07
C SER A 826 34.69 0.36 -0.42
N ASN A 827 34.39 0.02 -1.67
CA ASN A 827 33.07 -0.47 -2.07
C ASN A 827 33.07 -1.28 -3.38
N TRP A 828 32.04 -2.12 -3.59
CA TRP A 828 31.85 -2.87 -4.85
C TRP A 828 31.35 -1.99 -5.99
N GLN A 829 30.42 -1.08 -5.69
CA GLN A 829 29.79 -0.22 -6.69
C GLN A 829 29.48 1.15 -6.07
N ASP A 830 29.72 2.22 -6.82
CA ASP A 830 29.31 3.58 -6.48
C ASP A 830 27.81 3.61 -6.15
N GLU A 831 27.46 4.25 -5.03
CA GLU A 831 26.07 4.37 -4.60
C GLU A 831 25.42 5.63 -5.17
N LYS A 832 24.18 5.49 -5.63
CA LYS A 832 23.29 6.59 -5.99
C LYS A 832 21.94 6.30 -5.36
N ILE A 833 21.81 6.66 -4.08
CA ILE A 833 20.60 6.45 -3.27
C ILE A 833 20.11 7.79 -2.74
N PHE A 834 18.93 7.83 -2.10
CA PHE A 834 18.37 9.06 -1.57
C PHE A 834 19.33 9.74 -0.58
N GLU A 835 19.66 11.01 -0.84
CA GLU A 835 20.58 11.85 -0.05
C GLU A 835 22.00 11.29 0.12
N HIS A 836 22.44 10.40 -0.78
CA HIS A 836 23.80 9.88 -0.73
C HIS A 836 24.29 9.46 -2.11
N VAL A 837 25.45 10.00 -2.50
CA VAL A 837 26.19 9.56 -3.68
C VAL A 837 27.61 9.21 -3.27
N SER A 838 28.14 8.11 -3.79
CA SER A 838 29.53 7.69 -3.57
C SER A 838 30.27 7.51 -4.90
N PHE A 839 31.60 7.62 -4.86
CA PHE A 839 32.49 7.46 -6.02
C PHE A 839 33.64 6.48 -5.76
N ASP A 840 33.53 5.71 -4.69
CA ASP A 840 34.56 4.86 -4.09
C ASP A 840 34.42 3.37 -4.47
N GLY A 841 33.50 3.04 -5.37
CA GLY A 841 33.27 1.70 -5.88
C GLY A 841 34.33 1.22 -6.89
N LEU A 842 34.42 -0.10 -7.03
CA LEU A 842 35.13 -0.76 -8.14
C LEU A 842 34.37 -0.67 -9.47
N ARG A 843 33.11 -0.26 -9.41
CA ARG A 843 32.21 -0.07 -10.53
C ARG A 843 31.44 1.22 -10.32
N ASP A 844 31.06 1.89 -11.41
CA ASP A 844 30.26 3.11 -11.30
C ASP A 844 28.79 2.81 -10.96
N TYR A 845 27.98 3.84 -10.74
CA TYR A 845 26.58 3.68 -10.35
C TYR A 845 25.74 2.95 -11.41
N ALA A 846 26.16 3.01 -12.69
CA ALA A 846 25.56 2.28 -13.81
C ALA A 846 26.05 0.82 -13.91
N GLY A 847 27.02 0.42 -13.08
CA GLY A 847 27.58 -0.93 -13.03
C GLY A 847 28.70 -1.19 -14.04
N ARG A 848 29.26 -0.16 -14.69
CA ARG A 848 30.46 -0.28 -15.54
C ARG A 848 31.71 -0.49 -14.67
N PRO A 849 32.66 -1.35 -15.07
CA PRO A 849 33.91 -1.51 -14.33
C PRO A 849 34.71 -0.19 -14.33
N LYS A 850 35.36 0.12 -13.21
CA LYS A 850 36.29 1.25 -13.09
C LYS A 850 37.73 0.76 -13.20
N TYR A 851 38.65 1.67 -13.55
CA TYR A 851 40.09 1.38 -13.62
C TYR A 851 40.64 0.75 -12.33
N SER A 852 40.09 1.13 -11.17
CA SER A 852 40.43 0.56 -9.86
C SER A 852 40.29 -0.95 -9.81
N LEU A 853 39.33 -1.55 -10.51
CA LEU A 853 39.15 -3.00 -10.58
C LEU A 853 40.27 -3.67 -11.40
N GLN A 854 40.61 -3.11 -12.56
CA GLN A 854 41.69 -3.62 -13.41
C GLN A 854 43.05 -3.52 -12.71
N LEU A 855 43.26 -2.43 -11.97
CA LEU A 855 44.45 -2.26 -11.13
C LEU A 855 44.57 -3.40 -10.11
N LEU A 856 43.50 -3.74 -9.40
CA LEU A 856 43.53 -4.84 -8.42
C LEU A 856 43.79 -6.20 -9.05
N GLU A 857 43.18 -6.49 -10.20
CA GLU A 857 43.41 -7.74 -10.93
C GLU A 857 44.89 -7.87 -11.32
N SER A 858 45.52 -6.78 -11.78
CA SER A 858 46.96 -6.77 -12.09
C SER A 858 47.83 -7.01 -10.85
N VAL A 859 47.51 -6.35 -9.72
CA VAL A 859 48.22 -6.51 -8.44
C VAL A 859 48.10 -7.95 -7.92
N TRP A 860 46.95 -8.59 -8.07
CA TRP A 860 46.73 -9.98 -7.66
C TRP A 860 47.37 -11.01 -8.59
N ALA A 861 47.52 -10.69 -9.88
CA ALA A 861 48.20 -11.50 -10.87
C ALA A 861 49.73 -11.33 -10.86
N ALA A 862 50.28 -10.51 -9.97
CA ALA A 862 51.69 -10.12 -9.94
C ALA A 862 52.21 -9.51 -11.27
N GLY A 863 51.30 -8.92 -12.05
CA GLY A 863 51.62 -8.21 -13.29
C GLY A 863 52.07 -6.77 -13.03
N ASN A 864 52.58 -6.11 -14.07
CA ASN A 864 52.80 -4.67 -14.02
C ASN A 864 51.45 -3.95 -13.96
N ALA A 865 51.35 -2.88 -13.16
CA ALA A 865 50.19 -2.02 -13.16
C ALA A 865 49.92 -1.53 -14.60
N PRO A 866 48.65 -1.45 -15.04
CA PRO A 866 48.34 -0.96 -16.37
C PRO A 866 48.98 0.42 -16.58
N ILE A 867 49.51 0.67 -17.78
CA ILE A 867 50.13 1.97 -18.09
C ILE A 867 49.06 3.05 -17.92
N ALA A 868 49.34 4.04 -17.06
CA ALA A 868 48.48 5.21 -16.90
C ALA A 868 48.34 5.89 -18.28
N GLY A 869 47.13 5.87 -18.83
CA GLY A 869 46.83 6.43 -20.13
C GLY A 869 46.94 7.96 -20.17
N THR A 870 46.41 8.55 -21.23
CA THR A 870 46.21 9.99 -21.37
C THR A 870 45.51 10.56 -20.13
N ARG A 871 46.06 11.61 -19.52
CA ARG A 871 45.42 12.30 -18.38
C ARG A 871 44.43 13.34 -18.88
N TYR A 872 43.30 13.47 -18.19
CA TYR A 872 42.24 14.42 -18.54
C TYR A 872 42.03 15.46 -17.44
N LYS A 873 41.47 16.61 -17.81
CA LYS A 873 41.03 17.68 -16.90
C LYS A 873 39.77 18.37 -17.43
N ILE A 874 39.11 19.12 -16.55
CA ILE A 874 38.04 20.05 -16.91
C ILE A 874 38.67 21.45 -17.08
N LEU A 875 38.52 22.03 -18.27
CA LEU A 875 38.78 23.45 -18.50
C LEU A 875 37.54 24.25 -18.12
N LYS A 876 37.67 25.02 -17.05
CA LYS A 876 36.65 25.94 -16.56
C LYS A 876 36.63 27.24 -17.39
N PRO A 877 35.48 27.90 -17.54
CA PRO A 877 35.43 29.24 -18.10
C PRO A 877 36.14 30.24 -17.18
N ALA A 878 36.79 31.26 -17.74
CA ALA A 878 37.42 32.34 -17.00
C ALA A 878 36.42 33.47 -16.65
N LEU A 879 35.20 33.11 -16.24
CA LEU A 879 34.10 34.03 -15.94
C LEU A 879 33.51 33.71 -14.57
N GLY A 880 33.07 34.71 -13.79
CA GLY A 880 32.44 34.51 -12.48
C GLY A 880 31.07 33.81 -12.57
N THR A 881 30.76 32.93 -11.60
CA THR A 881 29.55 32.09 -11.59
C THR A 881 28.45 32.82 -10.86
N PHE A 882 27.44 33.25 -11.61
CA PHE A 882 26.20 33.81 -11.08
C PHE A 882 25.06 32.84 -11.36
N GLU A 883 24.10 32.79 -10.45
CA GLU A 883 22.87 32.03 -10.65
C GLU A 883 22.21 32.39 -11.99
N GLY A 884 21.82 31.38 -12.76
CA GLY A 884 21.17 31.54 -14.07
C GLY A 884 22.11 31.85 -15.24
N ALA A 885 23.41 32.09 -15.01
CA ALA A 885 24.37 32.27 -16.10
C ALA A 885 24.58 30.96 -16.87
N SER A 886 24.72 31.02 -18.19
CA SER A 886 25.12 29.87 -19.01
C SER A 886 26.62 29.87 -19.26
N MET A 887 27.27 28.74 -18.97
CA MET A 887 28.72 28.59 -18.97
C MET A 887 29.19 27.37 -19.74
N ASP A 888 30.28 27.52 -20.49
CA ASP A 888 30.88 26.44 -21.25
C ASP A 888 32.08 25.82 -20.52
N TYR A 889 32.04 24.50 -20.39
CA TYR A 889 33.11 23.66 -19.85
C TYR A 889 33.63 22.74 -20.95
N TYR A 890 34.95 22.49 -20.95
CA TYR A 890 35.60 21.64 -21.94
C TYR A 890 36.42 20.52 -21.30
N ALA A 891 36.36 19.33 -21.87
CA ALA A 891 37.28 18.26 -21.55
C ALA A 891 38.63 18.51 -22.26
N ILE A 892 39.72 18.50 -21.50
CA ILE A 892 41.08 18.67 -22.03
C ILE A 892 41.92 17.43 -21.73
N ALA A 893 42.80 17.06 -22.65
CA ALA A 893 43.70 15.92 -22.51
C ALA A 893 45.16 16.37 -22.56
N ARG A 894 46.05 15.66 -21.86
CA ARG A 894 47.49 15.91 -21.91
C ARG A 894 48.15 15.08 -23.01
N THR A 895 48.58 15.73 -24.09
CA THR A 895 49.29 15.11 -25.23
C THR A 895 50.64 15.78 -25.43
N ASN A 896 51.73 15.01 -25.55
CA ASN A 896 53.10 15.52 -25.70
C ASN A 896 53.48 16.58 -24.66
N GLY A 897 53.07 16.37 -23.40
CA GLY A 897 53.35 17.28 -22.29
C GLY A 897 52.43 18.51 -22.18
N GLN A 898 51.69 18.86 -23.24
CA GLN A 898 50.77 20.01 -23.27
C GLN A 898 49.29 19.60 -23.13
N TRP A 899 48.50 20.47 -22.48
CA TRP A 899 47.05 20.32 -22.39
C TRP A 899 46.37 20.85 -23.65
N LYS A 900 45.56 20.03 -24.31
CA LYS A 900 44.80 20.42 -25.51
C LYS A 900 43.30 20.22 -25.28
N VAL A 901 42.51 21.18 -25.77
CA VAL A 901 41.06 21.03 -25.85
C VAL A 901 40.73 19.93 -26.85
N LEU A 902 39.90 18.99 -26.41
CA LEU A 902 39.47 17.90 -27.26
C LEU A 902 38.37 18.40 -28.21
N GLY A 903 38.53 18.12 -29.50
CA GLY A 903 37.50 18.35 -30.52
C GLY A 903 36.41 17.28 -30.46
N THR A 904 36.15 16.60 -31.58
CA THR A 904 35.26 15.44 -31.61
C THR A 904 35.85 14.24 -30.84
N PRO A 905 35.02 13.32 -30.30
CA PRO A 905 35.50 12.16 -29.53
C PRO A 905 36.52 11.35 -30.35
N GLN A 906 37.71 11.13 -29.81
CA GLN A 906 38.71 10.25 -30.44
C GLN A 906 38.34 8.78 -30.24
N ASN A 907 38.65 7.93 -31.24
CA ASN A 907 38.41 6.49 -31.32
C ASN A 907 38.09 5.77 -30.00
N GLY A 908 36.79 5.57 -29.71
CA GLY A 908 36.32 4.71 -28.61
C GLY A 908 36.29 5.32 -27.21
N ILE A 909 36.57 6.62 -27.06
CA ILE A 909 36.49 7.36 -25.78
C ILE A 909 35.22 8.19 -25.73
N GLN A 910 34.45 8.05 -24.65
CA GLN A 910 33.21 8.77 -24.38
C GLN A 910 33.35 9.63 -23.12
N PHE A 911 32.68 10.78 -23.12
CA PHE A 911 32.66 11.73 -22.02
C PHE A 911 31.23 11.93 -21.53
N GLU A 912 31.00 11.77 -20.24
CA GLU A 912 29.71 12.06 -19.60
C GLU A 912 29.90 13.11 -18.50
N TRP A 913 29.03 14.12 -18.52
CA TRP A 913 29.03 15.20 -17.54
C TRP A 913 27.94 14.98 -16.51
N LYS A 914 28.31 15.09 -15.23
CA LYS A 914 27.41 14.97 -14.09
C LYS A 914 27.49 16.22 -13.23
N LEU A 915 26.35 16.73 -12.80
CA LEU A 915 26.26 17.76 -11.78
C LEU A 915 25.96 17.09 -10.45
N VAL A 916 26.83 17.30 -9.47
CA VAL A 916 26.69 16.71 -8.13
C VAL A 916 26.43 17.83 -7.14
N ARG A 917 25.33 17.71 -6.39
CA ARG A 917 25.04 18.59 -5.26
C ARG A 917 25.71 18.02 -4.01
N THR A 918 26.30 18.89 -3.21
CA THR A 918 26.91 18.56 -1.93
C THR A 918 26.14 19.15 -0.75
N ASP A 919 26.34 18.60 0.43
CA ASP A 919 25.92 19.22 1.69
C ASP A 919 26.90 20.32 2.12
N GLY A 920 26.66 20.93 3.28
CA GLY A 920 27.53 21.98 3.85
C GLY A 920 28.92 21.49 4.29
N PHE A 921 29.20 20.20 4.19
CA PHE A 921 30.48 19.55 4.49
C PHE A 921 31.15 18.97 3.22
N ASP A 922 30.68 19.36 2.03
CA ASP A 922 31.13 18.86 0.74
C ASP A 922 30.84 17.37 0.48
N ASN A 923 29.97 16.72 1.26
CA ASN A 923 29.57 15.33 0.97
C ASN A 923 28.57 15.30 -0.20
N PRO A 924 28.77 14.44 -1.22
CA PRO A 924 27.81 14.27 -2.31
C PRO A 924 26.45 13.72 -1.85
N VAL A 925 25.37 14.42 -2.18
CA VAL A 925 23.99 14.05 -1.79
C VAL A 925 23.09 13.73 -2.97
N GLU A 926 23.36 14.30 -4.15
CA GLU A 926 22.52 14.13 -5.33
C GLU A 926 23.36 14.27 -6.61
N MET A 927 23.06 13.48 -7.65
CA MET A 927 23.78 13.50 -8.91
C MET A 927 22.83 13.45 -10.10
N THR A 928 23.02 14.39 -11.03
CA THR A 928 22.19 14.54 -12.24
C THR A 928 23.06 14.46 -13.48
N ASP A 929 22.59 13.70 -14.48
CA ASP A 929 23.20 13.64 -15.80
C ASP A 929 22.88 14.92 -16.57
N ILE A 930 23.90 15.71 -16.93
CA ILE A 930 23.72 17.06 -17.52
C ILE A 930 24.22 17.18 -18.95
N GLY A 931 24.92 16.18 -19.48
CA GLY A 931 25.36 16.19 -20.86
C GLY A 931 26.39 15.11 -21.18
N SER A 932 26.76 15.03 -22.46
CA SER A 932 27.77 14.12 -22.98
C SER A 932 28.61 14.80 -24.06
N GLY A 933 29.86 14.34 -24.24
CA GLY A 933 30.80 14.89 -25.21
C GLY A 933 31.88 15.77 -24.60
N THR A 934 32.72 16.37 -25.43
CA THR A 934 33.91 17.12 -25.01
C THR A 934 33.60 18.56 -24.56
N ARG A 935 32.37 19.04 -24.78
CA ARG A 935 31.87 20.35 -24.34
C ARG A 935 30.54 20.18 -23.60
N LEU A 936 30.35 20.97 -22.56
CA LEU A 936 29.10 21.12 -21.83
C LEU A 936 28.75 22.60 -21.71
N THR A 937 27.51 22.95 -22.04
CA THR A 937 26.92 24.25 -21.70
C THR A 937 26.00 24.06 -20.50
N LEU A 938 26.33 24.63 -19.36
CA LEU A 938 25.61 24.49 -18.09
C LEU A 938 24.98 25.82 -17.69
N THR A 939 23.67 25.83 -17.41
CA THR A 939 23.01 26.92 -16.70
C THR A 939 23.27 26.76 -15.20
N VAL A 940 23.91 27.76 -14.60
CA VAL A 940 24.38 27.71 -13.21
C VAL A 940 23.20 27.69 -12.24
N PRO A 941 23.11 26.70 -11.33
CA PRO A 941 22.02 26.59 -10.37
C PRO A 941 22.13 27.63 -9.24
N LYS A 942 21.05 27.77 -8.46
CA LYS A 942 21.05 28.48 -7.17
C LYS A 942 22.11 27.92 -6.23
N HIS A 943 22.83 28.79 -5.52
CA HIS A 943 23.92 28.43 -4.60
C HIS A 943 25.03 27.58 -5.25
N PRO A 944 25.76 28.10 -6.24
CA PRO A 944 26.74 27.33 -7.03
C PRO A 944 27.89 26.73 -6.21
N SER A 945 28.15 27.23 -4.99
CA SER A 945 29.15 26.69 -4.07
C SER A 945 28.83 25.27 -3.58
N LEU A 946 27.55 24.88 -3.56
CA LEU A 946 27.07 23.55 -3.16
C LEU A 946 27.08 22.54 -4.31
N TYR A 947 27.69 22.88 -5.45
CA TYR A 947 27.74 22.01 -6.60
C TYR A 947 29.17 21.74 -7.03
N ARG A 948 29.36 20.53 -7.55
CA ARG A 948 30.60 20.03 -8.13
C ARG A 948 30.27 19.46 -9.51
N LEU A 949 31.18 19.71 -10.44
CA LEU A 949 31.11 19.19 -11.80
C LEU A 949 32.00 17.96 -11.90
N TYR A 950 31.41 16.87 -12.38
CA TYR A 950 32.11 15.61 -12.56
C TYR A 950 32.14 15.26 -14.04
N LEU A 951 33.33 14.90 -14.53
CA LEU A 951 33.55 14.41 -15.89
C LEU A 951 34.00 12.95 -15.83
N TYR A 952 33.18 12.07 -16.40
CA TYR A 952 33.45 10.65 -16.53
C TYR A 952 34.13 10.40 -17.88
N VAL A 953 35.32 9.81 -17.85
CA VAL A 953 36.04 9.38 -19.05
C VAL A 953 35.88 7.88 -19.20
N ILE A 954 35.17 7.46 -20.26
CA ILE A 954 34.82 6.07 -20.50
C ILE A 954 35.55 5.61 -21.76
N GLU A 955 36.37 4.56 -21.63
CA GLU A 955 37.10 3.95 -22.75
C GLU A 955 36.65 2.50 -22.88
N GLN A 956 36.12 2.13 -24.05
CA GLN A 956 35.65 0.76 -24.33
C GLN A 956 34.71 0.18 -23.25
N GLY A 957 33.85 1.02 -22.67
CA GLY A 957 32.89 0.62 -21.63
C GLY A 957 33.46 0.53 -20.20
N THR A 958 34.73 0.87 -19.99
CA THR A 958 35.36 0.99 -18.66
C THR A 958 35.51 2.46 -18.28
N VAL A 959 35.11 2.82 -17.05
CA VAL A 959 35.34 4.17 -16.51
C VAL A 959 36.82 4.28 -16.12
N ARG A 960 37.59 5.03 -16.89
CA ARG A 960 39.04 5.20 -16.70
C ARG A 960 39.37 6.21 -15.63
N GLU A 961 38.71 7.36 -15.69
CA GLU A 961 38.98 8.50 -14.81
C GLU A 961 37.66 9.20 -14.51
N ILE A 962 37.49 9.62 -13.26
CA ILE A 962 36.41 10.51 -12.81
C ILE A 962 37.09 11.77 -12.33
N ILE A 963 36.81 12.90 -12.98
CA ILE A 963 37.46 14.17 -12.71
C ILE A 963 36.45 15.06 -12.02
N GLU A 964 36.76 15.47 -10.80
CA GLU A 964 36.00 16.47 -10.07
C GLU A 964 36.55 17.87 -10.34
N SER A 965 35.64 18.84 -10.48
CA SER A 965 35.96 20.26 -10.45
C SER A 965 34.86 21.03 -9.71
N GLN A 966 35.23 22.08 -8.99
CA GLN A 966 34.25 23.11 -8.62
C GLN A 966 33.67 23.75 -9.89
N LEU A 967 32.46 24.30 -9.80
CA LEU A 967 31.87 25.05 -10.91
C LEU A 967 32.72 26.26 -11.29
N ASN A 968 33.50 26.84 -10.37
CA ASN A 968 34.30 28.01 -10.70
C ASN A 968 35.52 28.33 -9.84
N THR A 969 36.22 29.40 -10.21
CA THR A 969 37.25 30.09 -9.44
C THR A 969 36.58 31.15 -8.55
N PRO A 970 36.74 31.13 -7.21
CA PRO A 970 36.11 32.12 -6.36
C PRO A 970 36.61 33.52 -6.72
N LEU A 971 35.69 34.46 -6.93
CA LEU A 971 36.02 35.87 -6.74
C LEU A 971 36.13 36.03 -5.22
N THR A 972 37.35 36.15 -4.70
CA THR A 972 37.53 36.77 -3.38
C THR A 972 36.83 38.13 -3.45
N PRO A 973 35.90 38.42 -2.52
CA PRO A 973 35.24 39.72 -2.48
C PRO A 973 36.25 40.87 -2.36
#